data_AF-A0A124SCQ4-F1
#
_entry.id   AF-A0A124SCQ4-F1
#
_cell.length_a   1.000
_cell.length_b   1.000
_cell.length_c   1.000
_cell.angle_alpha   90.00
_cell.angle_beta   90.00
_cell.angle_gamma   90.00
#
_symmetry.space_group_name_H-M   'P 1'
#
loop_
_entity.id
_entity.type
_entity.pdbx_description
1 polymer ?
#
loop_
_entity_poly.entity_id
_entity_poly.type
_entity_poly.pdbx_seq_one_letter_code
_entity_poly.pdbx_strand_id
1 'polypeptide(L)'
;MGLFNRFVWFLPLLICLLPLMNNFNGREGVMAFHKVHLNYQTDNTVKVNPAHRTGYHFQPKKNWINDMINWIPLEPAIVPSKPFDKYGCWSGSATILPGDKPVIIYTGIINKKPEPGHQVQNYAIPANYSDPYLRKWIKPDNNPIIKPTHENVSSFRDPTTAWFNNGHWKIIIGSKHDHRGIAYLYRSRDFVKWTKAKHPFHTKRDTGMWECPDFYPVSSRGTDGLDTSALGNGVKYVFKASLDMTRYDYYTIGKYDLIKDKYVPDNTSVDGWAGLRYDYGNFYASKTFFDPVKKRRILLGWANESSTRNEDMAKGWAGIHADVDVIFTIQSLDKAESYDEKWAKFPPEDIAKTICGIRGATIQGGVGPFGFLTLASTMLREYTPVFFRVFKTADKKHKVLLCSDATPSSLNENEYKPSFGGFVDVDLAKKKLSLRSLIDHSIVESFAEGGKTVISSRVYPTLAIAGNAHLYVFNNGSETITIETPMYYKGFYHLFYQYNPKGAVWGNIVWAHSVSKDMVNWVHLEPAIEPSEPFDKYGCWSGSATVYPGDKPVLYYTGIIKEKPAPGYQVQAYAIPANHSDPYLRKWIKPADNPIIKPTSENVSAFRDPTTAWYNNGHWKFVVGSRHNHRGIAYLYRSRDLITWVKAKHPFHSKKDTGMWECPDFYPVSSRGTHGLDTSALGNHVKYVFKNSLEVTRYEYYTLGRYDLVKDRYIPDNSSVDGWGGLRYDYGNFYASKSFYDPIQKRRIVWGWANESSTSEEDIAKGWAGIQLIPRKVWLDHSGKQLLQWPICELEKLRCQKTQLHNVKVHKGEIIEIKEITAVQADIDVIFSFSSLDKAEWYEEEWGEFPQHDLGKSICGVRGATVQGGLGPFGFLTLASHKLEEYTPVFFRIFKIADNKHKVLLCSDATPSSLNEKEYKPSFGGFVDVDLTEKKLSLRSLIDHSVVESFAEGGKTAITSRVYPTLAVSKNVHLHVFNNGLETITIKRLNAWSMNTAYMN
;
A
#
# COMPACT_ATOMS: atom_id res chain seq x y z
N MET A 1 -17.04 -69.76 -6.35
CA MET A 1 -15.94 -70.23 -5.47
C MET A 1 -14.83 -70.66 -6.39
N GLY A 2 -13.68 -69.99 -6.33
CA GLY A 2 -12.46 -70.35 -7.06
C GLY A 2 -12.51 -70.05 -8.56
N LEU A 3 -11.40 -69.79 -9.24
CA LEU A 3 -10.01 -70.01 -8.90
C LEU A 3 -9.16 -69.16 -9.85
N PHE A 4 -8.13 -68.54 -9.28
CA PHE A 4 -6.77 -68.45 -9.80
C PHE A 4 -6.48 -67.96 -11.23
N ASN A 5 -5.47 -67.08 -11.27
CA ASN A 5 -4.43 -66.96 -12.29
C ASN A 5 -4.73 -66.19 -13.58
N ARG A 6 -4.23 -64.95 -13.63
CA ARG A 6 -2.94 -64.60 -14.28
C ARG A 6 -2.75 -63.07 -14.22
N PHE A 7 -1.80 -62.62 -13.40
CA PHE A 7 -0.40 -62.31 -13.75
C PHE A 7 -0.21 -60.88 -14.30
N VAL A 8 0.44 -60.09 -13.43
CA VAL A 8 1.43 -59.03 -13.71
C VAL A 8 0.90 -57.76 -14.35
N TRP A 9 0.56 -56.81 -13.48
CA TRP A 9 1.14 -55.45 -13.42
C TRP A 9 1.04 -55.02 -11.95
N PHE A 10 2.06 -54.32 -11.42
CA PHE A 10 2.09 -53.49 -10.19
C PHE A 10 3.36 -53.68 -9.36
N LEU A 11 4.39 -52.94 -9.76
CA LEU A 11 5.52 -52.49 -8.95
C LEU A 11 5.68 -51.02 -9.34
N PRO A 12 5.01 -50.04 -8.68
CA PRO A 12 5.48 -49.50 -7.41
C PRO A 12 4.41 -48.78 -6.53
N LEU A 13 4.24 -49.17 -5.26
CA LEU A 13 3.76 -48.26 -4.20
C LEU A 13 4.06 -48.89 -2.84
N LEU A 14 5.36 -49.15 -2.66
CA LEU A 14 5.97 -49.31 -1.36
C LEU A 14 6.29 -47.91 -0.83
N ILE A 15 6.23 -47.77 0.50
CA ILE A 15 6.66 -46.61 1.30
C ILE A 15 5.58 -45.55 1.47
N CYS A 16 4.73 -45.75 2.48
CA CYS A 16 4.54 -44.79 3.57
C CYS A 16 3.52 -45.33 4.56
N LEU A 17 3.93 -46.25 5.44
CA LEU A 17 3.35 -46.45 6.76
C LEU A 17 4.40 -47.15 7.64
N LEU A 18 5.10 -46.31 8.44
CA LEU A 18 5.69 -46.52 9.76
C LEU A 18 6.54 -47.78 10.04
N PRO A 19 7.67 -47.59 10.77
CA PRO A 19 7.58 -47.97 12.18
C PRO A 19 8.25 -47.01 13.17
N LEU A 20 7.62 -46.98 14.34
CA LEU A 20 8.10 -46.51 15.63
C LEU A 20 9.17 -47.46 16.22
N MET A 21 10.02 -46.84 17.05
CA MET A 21 10.71 -47.35 18.26
C MET A 21 12.22 -47.63 18.22
N ASN A 22 12.86 -47.00 19.23
CA ASN A 22 14.13 -47.26 19.91
C ASN A 22 15.41 -46.65 19.29
N ASN A 23 16.32 -46.00 20.02
CA ASN A 23 16.35 -45.50 21.40
C ASN A 23 17.68 -44.74 21.63
N PHE A 24 17.68 -43.82 22.60
CA PHE A 24 18.79 -43.38 23.46
C PHE A 24 20.03 -42.59 22.94
N ASN A 25 20.19 -41.44 23.63
CA ASN A 25 21.40 -40.83 24.18
C ASN A 25 22.41 -40.07 23.30
N GLY A 26 22.53 -38.78 23.63
CA GLY A 26 23.82 -38.15 23.86
C GLY A 26 24.00 -36.80 23.20
N ARG A 27 24.06 -35.72 24.01
CA ARG A 27 25.04 -34.63 23.87
C ARG A 27 24.95 -33.62 25.04
N GLU A 28 25.98 -33.66 25.88
CA GLU A 28 26.44 -32.57 26.75
C GLU A 28 27.33 -31.58 25.96
N GLY A 29 27.20 -30.27 26.23
CA GLY A 29 28.24 -29.19 26.24
C GLY A 29 29.05 -28.85 24.95
N VAL A 30 29.59 -27.64 24.67
CA VAL A 30 29.86 -26.37 25.39
C VAL A 30 30.25 -25.22 24.39
N MET A 31 29.83 -23.98 24.71
CA MET A 31 30.32 -22.58 24.44
C MET A 31 30.68 -21.95 23.06
N ALA A 32 30.26 -20.66 22.93
CA ALA A 32 31.06 -19.56 22.37
C ALA A 32 30.77 -18.22 23.11
N PHE A 33 31.81 -17.43 23.38
CA PHE A 33 31.80 -16.13 24.08
C PHE A 33 31.69 -14.94 23.10
N HIS A 34 31.26 -13.76 23.60
CA HIS A 34 31.76 -12.46 23.14
C HIS A 34 31.86 -11.45 24.30
N LYS A 35 32.92 -10.61 24.27
CA LYS A 35 33.34 -9.64 25.30
C LYS A 35 32.32 -8.51 25.50
N VAL A 36 32.05 -8.19 26.77
CA VAL A 36 31.24 -7.05 27.23
C VAL A 36 32.11 -5.79 27.31
N HIS A 37 31.64 -4.67 26.74
CA HIS A 37 32.19 -3.34 27.01
C HIS A 37 31.43 -2.71 28.19
N LEU A 38 32.13 -2.48 29.31
CA LEU A 38 31.57 -2.17 30.63
C LEU A 38 31.06 -0.72 30.84
N ASN A 39 31.04 0.15 29.83
CA ASN A 39 30.91 1.60 30.07
C ASN A 39 29.62 2.28 29.58
N TYR A 40 28.57 1.55 29.21
CA TYR A 40 27.26 2.17 28.93
C TYR A 40 26.10 1.28 29.42
N GLN A 41 25.87 1.24 30.74
CA GLN A 41 24.62 0.78 31.34
C GLN A 41 23.76 1.98 31.72
N THR A 42 22.58 2.11 31.11
CA THR A 42 21.44 2.80 31.72
C THR A 42 20.72 1.83 32.67
N ASP A 43 20.16 2.39 33.74
CA ASP A 43 19.79 1.76 35.02
C ASP A 43 19.15 0.36 35.03
N ASN A 44 19.43 -0.37 36.12
CA ASN A 44 18.96 -1.72 36.43
C ASN A 44 17.43 -1.87 36.38
N THR A 45 16.99 -2.93 35.71
CA THR A 45 15.64 -3.51 35.86
C THR A 45 15.49 -4.12 37.26
N VAL A 46 14.41 -3.78 37.96
CA VAL A 46 14.05 -4.38 39.25
C VAL A 46 13.85 -5.88 39.06
N LYS A 47 14.59 -6.71 39.83
CA LYS A 47 14.34 -8.15 39.92
C LYS A 47 12.90 -8.40 40.37
N VAL A 48 12.06 -8.87 39.45
CA VAL A 48 10.68 -9.29 39.77
C VAL A 48 10.75 -10.71 40.33
N ASN A 49 10.38 -10.87 41.60
CA ASN A 49 10.26 -12.17 42.26
C ASN A 49 9.10 -12.99 41.62
N PRO A 50 9.20 -14.33 41.47
CA PRO A 50 8.17 -15.13 40.81
C PRO A 50 6.97 -15.32 41.74
N ALA A 51 6.15 -14.29 41.91
CA ALA A 51 4.91 -14.35 42.67
C ALA A 51 3.73 -14.27 41.70
N HIS A 52 3.01 -15.38 41.56
CA HIS A 52 1.65 -15.50 41.02
C HIS A 52 1.34 -14.79 39.70
N ARG A 53 1.82 -15.34 38.57
CA ARG A 53 1.28 -14.96 37.25
C ARG A 53 -0.08 -15.64 37.01
N THR A 54 -1.11 -14.86 36.74
CA THR A 54 -2.38 -15.33 36.14
C THR A 54 -2.10 -15.85 34.72
N GLY A 55 -2.84 -16.87 34.26
CA GLY A 55 -2.78 -17.31 32.84
C GLY A 55 -3.45 -16.35 31.85
N TYR A 56 -3.71 -15.11 32.29
CA TYR A 56 -4.53 -14.11 31.63
C TYR A 56 -3.94 -12.73 31.94
N HIS A 57 -3.49 -12.00 30.91
CA HIS A 57 -2.83 -10.70 31.02
C HIS A 57 -3.83 -9.54 30.80
N PHE A 58 -3.76 -8.50 31.64
CA PHE A 58 -4.07 -7.13 31.23
C PHE A 58 -2.76 -6.46 30.78
N GLN A 59 -2.81 -5.67 29.71
CA GLN A 59 -1.61 -5.00 29.18
C GLN A 59 -0.91 -4.15 30.26
N PRO A 60 0.43 -4.17 30.35
CA PRO A 60 1.18 -3.41 31.35
C PRO A 60 1.01 -1.89 31.18
N LYS A 61 1.39 -1.15 32.23
CA LYS A 61 1.20 0.29 32.55
C LYS A 61 1.32 1.38 31.46
N LYS A 62 1.61 1.08 30.18
CA LYS A 62 2.01 2.11 29.22
C LYS A 62 1.12 2.33 27.99
N ASN A 63 0.26 1.40 27.56
CA ASN A 63 -0.32 1.49 26.21
C ASN A 63 -1.76 0.96 26.13
N TRP A 64 -2.79 1.81 26.30
CA TRP A 64 -4.20 1.40 26.23
C TRP A 64 -4.96 2.21 25.15
N ILE A 65 -5.75 1.53 24.30
CA ILE A 65 -6.52 2.13 23.19
C ILE A 65 -8.01 2.37 23.50
N ASN A 66 -8.55 1.70 24.52
CA ASN A 66 -9.96 1.84 24.86
C ASN A 66 -10.20 3.16 25.62
N ASP A 67 -11.35 3.81 25.40
CA ASP A 67 -11.91 5.07 25.98
C ASP A 67 -11.91 5.14 27.54
N MET A 68 -11.16 4.28 28.19
CA MET A 68 -10.80 4.29 29.59
C MET A 68 -9.27 4.47 29.77
N ILE A 69 -8.71 5.47 29.09
CA ILE A 69 -7.26 5.79 28.97
C ILE A 69 -6.56 6.04 30.33
N ASN A 70 -7.28 6.07 31.45
CA ASN A 70 -6.77 6.42 32.79
C ASN A 70 -7.03 5.34 33.87
N TRP A 71 -6.99 4.06 33.54
CA TRP A 71 -7.07 3.06 34.62
C TRP A 71 -5.81 3.08 35.48
N ILE A 72 -6.05 3.13 36.77
CA ILE A 72 -5.01 2.98 37.77
C ILE A 72 -4.88 1.46 38.01
N PRO A 73 -3.75 0.83 37.68
CA PRO A 73 -3.55 -0.57 37.98
C PRO A 73 -3.50 -0.74 39.50
N LEU A 74 -4.35 -1.62 40.00
CA LEU A 74 -4.43 -1.99 41.40
C LEU A 74 -3.94 -3.43 41.57
N GLU A 75 -3.54 -3.77 42.79
CA GLU A 75 -3.24 -5.15 43.15
C GLU A 75 -4.43 -6.08 42.87
N PRO A 76 -4.19 -7.37 42.55
CA PRO A 76 -5.27 -8.32 42.29
C PRO A 76 -6.32 -8.31 43.40
N ALA A 77 -7.56 -7.97 43.03
CA ALA A 77 -8.66 -7.84 43.97
C ALA A 77 -9.02 -9.16 44.69
N ILE A 78 -8.88 -10.29 43.97
CA ILE A 78 -9.18 -11.63 44.48
C ILE A 78 -8.04 -12.57 44.11
N VAL A 79 -7.39 -13.16 45.12
CA VAL A 79 -6.30 -14.15 44.98
C VAL A 79 -6.60 -15.38 45.83
N PRO A 80 -6.17 -16.61 45.47
CA PRO A 80 -6.36 -17.79 46.30
C PRO A 80 -5.87 -17.57 47.74
N SER A 81 -6.75 -17.73 48.73
CA SER A 81 -6.41 -17.40 50.12
C SER A 81 -7.21 -18.15 51.18
N LYS A 82 -8.22 -18.92 50.78
CA LYS A 82 -9.13 -19.65 51.68
C LYS A 82 -9.33 -21.09 51.17
N PRO A 83 -9.80 -22.03 52.00
CA PRO A 83 -9.99 -23.42 51.58
C PRO A 83 -10.90 -23.60 50.35
N PHE A 84 -11.91 -22.73 50.19
CA PHE A 84 -12.88 -22.78 49.10
C PHE A 84 -12.39 -22.21 47.75
N ASP A 85 -11.16 -21.70 47.70
CA ASP A 85 -10.49 -21.24 46.48
C ASP A 85 -8.99 -21.54 46.46
N LYS A 86 -8.56 -22.51 47.29
CA LYS A 86 -7.16 -22.86 47.56
C LYS A 86 -6.33 -23.06 46.29
N TYR A 87 -6.93 -23.62 45.25
CA TYR A 87 -6.23 -23.98 44.02
C TYR A 87 -6.50 -23.02 42.85
N GLY A 88 -7.31 -21.98 43.06
CA GLY A 88 -7.61 -21.00 42.02
C GLY A 88 -8.84 -20.16 42.31
N CYS A 89 -8.77 -18.90 41.88
CA CYS A 89 -9.91 -18.00 41.73
C CYS A 89 -10.12 -17.79 40.23
N TRP A 90 -11.29 -18.17 39.73
CA TRP A 90 -11.68 -18.11 38.33
C TRP A 90 -12.73 -17.01 38.12
N SER A 91 -13.21 -16.86 36.89
CA SER A 91 -14.04 -15.73 36.49
C SER A 91 -15.30 -15.57 37.35
N GLY A 92 -15.79 -14.34 37.37
CA GLY A 92 -16.90 -13.91 38.20
C GLY A 92 -17.50 -12.63 37.66
N SER A 93 -18.56 -12.16 38.32
CA SER A 93 -19.22 -10.91 37.95
C SER A 93 -19.48 -10.06 39.19
N ALA A 94 -19.41 -8.75 39.02
CA ALA A 94 -19.76 -7.78 40.05
C ALA A 94 -21.24 -7.40 39.95
N THR A 95 -21.90 -7.22 41.08
CA THR A 95 -23.28 -6.71 41.19
C THR A 95 -23.28 -5.56 42.19
N ILE A 96 -24.04 -4.51 41.89
CA ILE A 96 -24.27 -3.42 42.84
C ILE A 96 -25.57 -3.73 43.61
N LEU A 97 -25.46 -3.99 44.91
CA LEU A 97 -26.60 -4.18 45.81
C LEU A 97 -27.17 -2.82 46.24
N PRO A 98 -28.41 -2.77 46.77
CA PRO A 98 -29.03 -1.54 47.25
C PRO A 98 -28.12 -0.76 48.23
N GLY A 99 -28.09 0.56 48.05
CA GLY A 99 -27.22 1.47 48.79
C GLY A 99 -25.78 1.50 48.29
N ASP A 100 -25.57 1.30 46.99
CA ASP A 100 -24.28 1.38 46.29
C ASP A 100 -23.21 0.42 46.86
N LYS A 101 -23.65 -0.80 47.22
CA LYS A 101 -22.78 -1.82 47.81
C LYS A 101 -22.34 -2.85 46.76
N PRO A 102 -21.17 -2.70 46.13
CA PRO A 102 -20.66 -3.70 45.21
C PRO A 102 -20.36 -5.02 45.94
N VAL A 103 -20.63 -6.12 45.25
CA VAL A 103 -20.30 -7.50 45.64
C VAL A 103 -19.82 -8.25 44.40
N ILE A 104 -18.82 -9.12 44.56
CA ILE A 104 -18.33 -10.00 43.49
C ILE A 104 -18.74 -11.42 43.80
N ILE A 105 -19.35 -12.12 42.84
CA ILE A 105 -19.48 -13.58 42.88
C ILE A 105 -18.47 -14.16 41.89
N TYR A 106 -17.66 -15.12 42.33
CA TYR A 106 -16.60 -15.74 41.53
C TYR A 106 -16.52 -17.25 41.75
N THR A 107 -15.94 -17.94 40.77
CA THR A 107 -15.67 -19.39 40.89
C THR A 107 -14.38 -19.65 41.66
N GLY A 108 -14.42 -20.48 42.71
CA GLY A 108 -13.23 -20.98 43.42
C GLY A 108 -12.95 -22.45 43.12
N ILE A 109 -11.67 -22.82 43.17
CA ILE A 109 -11.21 -24.21 42.97
C ILE A 109 -10.79 -24.82 44.30
N ILE A 110 -11.57 -25.82 44.77
CA ILE A 110 -11.33 -26.52 46.04
C ILE A 110 -10.36 -27.69 45.87
N ASN A 111 -10.30 -28.30 44.68
CA ASN A 111 -9.39 -29.41 44.39
C ASN A 111 -8.95 -29.36 42.91
N LYS A 112 -7.73 -29.79 42.59
CA LYS A 112 -7.21 -29.85 41.21
C LYS A 112 -7.85 -30.96 40.37
N LYS A 113 -8.34 -32.02 41.01
CA LYS A 113 -8.96 -33.17 40.32
C LYS A 113 -10.47 -33.25 40.59
N PRO A 114 -11.28 -33.69 39.61
CA PRO A 114 -10.90 -33.94 38.20
C PRO A 114 -10.53 -32.64 37.48
N GLU A 115 -9.61 -32.71 36.53
CA GLU A 115 -9.19 -31.54 35.74
C GLU A 115 -10.41 -30.92 35.01
N PRO A 116 -10.53 -29.59 34.93
CA PRO A 116 -9.56 -28.59 35.41
C PRO A 116 -9.71 -28.16 36.90
N GLY A 117 -10.52 -28.88 37.69
CA GLY A 117 -10.65 -28.71 39.14
C GLY A 117 -12.10 -28.73 39.64
N HIS A 118 -12.31 -29.02 40.93
CA HIS A 118 -13.61 -28.96 41.60
C HIS A 118 -14.01 -27.50 41.84
N GLN A 119 -15.02 -27.04 41.09
CA GLN A 119 -15.48 -25.66 41.04
C GLN A 119 -16.68 -25.41 41.97
N VAL A 120 -16.63 -24.30 42.71
CA VAL A 120 -17.70 -23.78 43.58
C VAL A 120 -17.87 -22.28 43.39
N GLN A 121 -18.99 -21.70 43.83
CA GLN A 121 -19.18 -20.25 43.77
C GLN A 121 -19.04 -19.61 45.14
N ASN A 122 -18.28 -18.53 45.17
CA ASN A 122 -17.94 -17.74 46.34
C ASN A 122 -18.36 -16.29 46.12
N TYR A 123 -18.51 -15.53 47.20
CA TYR A 123 -18.65 -14.07 47.13
C TYR A 123 -17.57 -13.35 47.94
N ALA A 124 -17.27 -12.13 47.52
CA ALA A 124 -16.39 -11.20 48.20
C ALA A 124 -17.04 -9.82 48.27
N ILE A 125 -16.76 -9.09 49.34
CA ILE A 125 -17.24 -7.72 49.59
C ILE A 125 -16.05 -6.78 49.83
N PRO A 126 -16.14 -5.48 49.49
CA PRO A 126 -15.09 -4.53 49.82
C PRO A 126 -14.83 -4.47 51.33
N ALA A 127 -13.57 -4.36 51.72
CA ALA A 127 -13.19 -4.10 53.11
C ALA A 127 -13.56 -2.68 53.54
N ASN A 128 -13.62 -1.74 52.60
CA ASN A 128 -14.02 -0.35 52.81
C ASN A 128 -14.82 0.15 51.61
N TYR A 129 -16.13 0.39 51.80
CA TYR A 129 -17.02 0.91 50.77
C TYR A 129 -16.73 2.37 50.39
N SER A 130 -16.03 3.11 51.25
CA SER A 130 -15.63 4.49 50.99
C SER A 130 -14.31 4.62 50.23
N ASP A 131 -13.59 3.51 49.99
CA ASP A 131 -12.42 3.52 49.12
C ASP A 131 -12.89 3.57 47.67
N PRO A 132 -12.69 4.70 46.93
CA PRO A 132 -13.18 4.83 45.55
C PRO A 132 -12.51 3.82 44.59
N TYR A 133 -11.39 3.22 45.01
CA TYR A 133 -10.64 2.22 44.24
C TYR A 133 -10.96 0.77 44.63
N LEU A 134 -11.74 0.55 45.70
CA LEU A 134 -12.11 -0.79 46.19
C LEU A 134 -10.91 -1.77 46.29
N ARG A 135 -9.78 -1.31 46.86
CA ARG A 135 -8.49 -2.03 46.75
C ARG A 135 -8.41 -3.34 47.54
N LYS A 136 -9.23 -3.50 48.58
CA LYS A 136 -9.21 -4.66 49.48
C LYS A 136 -10.58 -5.32 49.53
N TRP A 137 -10.59 -6.64 49.40
CA TRP A 137 -11.81 -7.45 49.42
C TRP A 137 -11.75 -8.50 50.54
N ILE A 138 -12.84 -8.62 51.28
CA ILE A 138 -13.05 -9.63 52.32
C ILE A 138 -13.79 -10.79 51.68
N LYS A 139 -13.30 -12.01 51.93
CA LYS A 139 -13.98 -13.26 51.59
C LYS A 139 -14.60 -13.84 52.86
N PRO A 140 -15.93 -13.76 53.01
CA PRO A 140 -16.60 -14.25 54.21
C PRO A 140 -16.43 -15.76 54.39
N ASP A 141 -16.40 -16.22 55.65
CA ASP A 141 -16.15 -17.62 55.99
C ASP A 141 -17.34 -18.54 55.69
N ASN A 142 -18.52 -17.99 55.40
CA ASN A 142 -19.69 -18.76 54.95
C ASN A 142 -19.62 -19.16 53.46
N ASN A 143 -18.50 -18.91 52.79
CA ASN A 143 -18.21 -19.46 51.48
C ASN A 143 -17.86 -20.97 51.54
N PRO A 144 -18.11 -21.75 50.46
CA PRO A 144 -18.77 -21.31 49.23
C PRO A 144 -20.29 -21.20 49.39
N ILE A 145 -20.87 -20.21 48.73
CA ILE A 145 -22.31 -19.94 48.75
C ILE A 145 -23.12 -20.83 47.80
N ILE A 146 -22.47 -21.43 46.79
CA ILE A 146 -23.08 -22.43 45.91
C ILE A 146 -22.08 -23.56 45.65
N LYS A 147 -22.52 -24.80 45.85
CA LYS A 147 -21.78 -26.03 45.52
C LYS A 147 -22.54 -26.84 44.48
N PRO A 148 -21.86 -27.50 43.54
CA PRO A 148 -22.50 -28.48 42.66
C PRO A 148 -23.05 -29.64 43.51
N THR A 149 -24.31 -30.04 43.27
CA THR A 149 -24.92 -31.19 43.96
C THR A 149 -25.08 -32.39 43.03
N HIS A 150 -25.54 -32.13 41.80
CA HIS A 150 -25.72 -33.14 40.74
C HIS A 150 -25.03 -32.73 39.44
N GLU A 151 -24.47 -31.52 39.39
CA GLU A 151 -23.70 -30.99 38.28
C GLU A 151 -22.31 -31.60 38.22
N ASN A 152 -21.71 -31.57 37.03
CA ASN A 152 -20.32 -31.95 36.86
C ASN A 152 -19.42 -30.92 37.58
N VAL A 153 -18.74 -31.38 38.63
CA VAL A 153 -17.89 -30.55 39.49
C VAL A 153 -16.73 -29.85 38.76
N SER A 154 -16.30 -30.33 37.58
CA SER A 154 -15.26 -29.68 36.77
C SER A 154 -15.79 -28.83 35.62
N SER A 155 -17.11 -28.70 35.54
CA SER A 155 -17.83 -27.94 34.53
C SER A 155 -18.95 -27.13 35.19
N PHE A 156 -18.64 -26.35 36.23
CA PHE A 156 -19.61 -25.57 37.00
C PHE A 156 -19.03 -24.21 37.40
N ARG A 157 -19.11 -23.20 36.52
CA ARG A 157 -18.33 -21.96 36.67
C ARG A 157 -18.96 -20.72 36.04
N ASP A 158 -18.28 -19.60 36.28
CA ASP A 158 -18.42 -18.30 35.62
C ASP A 158 -19.78 -17.60 35.85
N PRO A 159 -20.18 -17.38 37.11
CA PRO A 159 -21.48 -16.80 37.45
C PRO A 159 -21.67 -15.44 36.79
N THR A 160 -22.89 -15.16 36.32
CA THR A 160 -23.26 -13.89 35.69
C THR A 160 -23.45 -12.74 36.69
N THR A 161 -23.51 -11.50 36.18
CA THR A 161 -24.01 -10.34 36.91
C THR A 161 -25.46 -10.59 37.34
N ALA A 162 -25.76 -10.42 38.62
CA ALA A 162 -27.09 -10.74 39.12
C ALA A 162 -28.13 -9.71 38.68
N TRP A 163 -29.35 -10.17 38.42
CA TRP A 163 -30.50 -9.30 38.16
C TRP A 163 -31.58 -9.53 39.23
N PHE A 164 -32.36 -8.48 39.50
CA PHE A 164 -33.40 -8.51 40.54
C PHE A 164 -34.78 -8.32 39.93
N ASN A 165 -35.67 -9.29 40.16
CA ASN A 165 -37.10 -9.12 39.91
C ASN A 165 -37.89 -10.13 40.77
N ASN A 166 -39.19 -9.88 40.95
CA ASN A 166 -40.08 -10.75 41.73
C ASN A 166 -39.54 -11.09 43.13
N GLY A 167 -38.90 -10.11 43.80
CA GLY A 167 -38.37 -10.26 45.16
C GLY A 167 -37.14 -11.16 45.30
N HIS A 168 -36.50 -11.56 44.20
CA HIS A 168 -35.33 -12.45 44.22
C HIS A 168 -34.23 -11.96 43.27
N TRP A 169 -32.99 -11.97 43.77
CA TRP A 169 -31.78 -11.96 42.97
C TRP A 169 -31.65 -13.26 42.20
N LYS A 170 -31.17 -13.17 40.97
CA LYS A 170 -30.98 -14.31 40.08
C LYS A 170 -29.60 -14.27 39.45
N ILE A 171 -29.00 -15.44 39.32
CA ILE A 171 -27.78 -15.65 38.55
C ILE A 171 -27.91 -16.94 37.75
N ILE A 172 -27.15 -17.02 36.67
CA ILE A 172 -26.87 -18.25 35.94
C ILE A 172 -25.41 -18.67 36.13
N ILE A 173 -25.19 -19.98 36.14
CA ILE A 173 -23.87 -20.63 36.19
C ILE A 173 -23.77 -21.57 35.00
N GLY A 174 -22.63 -21.51 34.30
CA GLY A 174 -22.36 -22.31 33.11
C GLY A 174 -22.00 -23.75 33.47
N SER A 175 -22.46 -24.70 32.67
CA SER A 175 -22.22 -26.13 32.83
C SER A 175 -22.36 -26.92 31.52
N LYS A 176 -21.98 -28.20 31.56
CA LYS A 176 -22.35 -29.21 30.56
C LYS A 176 -22.85 -30.52 31.15
N HIS A 177 -23.63 -31.25 30.37
CA HIS A 177 -24.03 -32.63 30.60
C HIS A 177 -24.18 -33.35 29.26
N ASP A 178 -23.49 -34.46 29.00
CA ASP A 178 -23.55 -35.23 27.75
C ASP A 178 -23.50 -34.36 26.47
N HIS A 179 -22.43 -33.56 26.32
CA HIS A 179 -22.21 -32.61 25.21
C HIS A 179 -23.26 -31.48 25.08
N ARG A 180 -24.24 -31.41 25.97
CA ARG A 180 -25.22 -30.32 26.07
C ARG A 180 -24.70 -29.22 26.96
N GLY A 181 -24.65 -28.00 26.44
CA GLY A 181 -24.38 -26.80 27.22
C GLY A 181 -25.61 -26.38 28.02
N ILE A 182 -25.39 -25.97 29.27
CA ILE A 182 -26.44 -25.68 30.24
C ILE A 182 -26.10 -24.40 31.02
N ALA A 183 -27.06 -23.50 31.16
CA ALA A 183 -27.02 -22.41 32.12
C ALA A 183 -27.98 -22.72 33.28
N TYR A 184 -27.46 -23.03 34.47
CA TYR A 184 -28.29 -23.30 35.65
C TYR A 184 -28.71 -22.01 36.35
N LEU A 185 -30.01 -21.85 36.60
CA LEU A 185 -30.56 -20.70 37.32
C LEU A 185 -30.51 -20.92 38.84
N TYR A 186 -30.07 -19.90 39.56
CA TYR A 186 -30.12 -19.83 41.02
C TYR A 186 -30.84 -18.56 41.47
N ARG A 187 -31.56 -18.64 42.61
CA ARG A 187 -32.31 -17.54 43.21
C ARG A 187 -31.86 -17.28 44.63
N SER A 188 -31.85 -16.03 45.05
CA SER A 188 -31.58 -15.63 46.45
C SER A 188 -32.41 -14.41 46.86
N ARG A 189 -32.80 -14.32 48.13
CA ARG A 189 -33.43 -13.12 48.70
C ARG A 189 -32.41 -12.20 49.39
N ASP A 190 -31.36 -12.78 49.95
CA ASP A 190 -30.37 -12.10 50.80
C ASP A 190 -28.99 -12.01 50.12
N PHE A 191 -28.86 -12.48 48.88
CA PHE A 191 -27.62 -12.56 48.10
C PHE A 191 -26.59 -13.58 48.63
N VAL A 192 -26.90 -14.28 49.72
CA VAL A 192 -25.99 -15.20 50.41
C VAL A 192 -26.48 -16.64 50.30
N LYS A 193 -27.77 -16.88 50.54
CA LYS A 193 -28.40 -18.19 50.43
C LYS A 193 -29.02 -18.34 49.06
N TRP A 194 -28.47 -19.25 48.27
CA TRP A 194 -28.90 -19.48 46.89
C TRP A 194 -29.62 -20.82 46.76
N THR A 195 -30.73 -20.83 46.03
CA THR A 195 -31.51 -22.03 45.74
C THR A 195 -31.56 -22.25 44.23
N LYS A 196 -31.16 -23.44 43.79
CA LYS A 196 -31.23 -23.85 42.38
C LYS A 196 -32.69 -23.93 41.90
N ALA A 197 -32.98 -23.45 40.70
CA ALA A 197 -34.26 -23.66 40.06
C ALA A 197 -34.44 -25.11 39.59
N LYS A 198 -35.70 -25.59 39.50
CA LYS A 198 -36.02 -26.95 39.06
C LYS A 198 -35.62 -27.23 37.61
N HIS A 199 -35.60 -26.20 36.77
CA HIS A 199 -35.24 -26.26 35.36
C HIS A 199 -34.04 -25.34 35.07
N PRO A 200 -33.23 -25.66 34.03
CA PRO A 200 -32.18 -24.75 33.59
C PRO A 200 -32.77 -23.47 32.98
N PHE A 201 -32.01 -22.39 33.06
CA PHE A 201 -32.37 -21.11 32.45
C PHE A 201 -32.44 -21.20 30.93
N HIS A 202 -31.41 -21.82 30.33
CA HIS A 202 -31.32 -22.14 28.91
C HIS A 202 -30.39 -23.33 28.71
N THR A 203 -30.57 -24.07 27.60
CA THR A 203 -29.73 -25.23 27.28
C THR A 203 -29.81 -25.58 25.79
N LYS A 204 -28.70 -26.05 25.21
CA LYS A 204 -28.62 -26.51 23.83
C LYS A 204 -27.73 -27.74 23.68
N ARG A 205 -28.20 -28.74 22.93
CA ARG A 205 -27.43 -29.96 22.62
C ARG A 205 -26.22 -29.64 21.73
N ASP A 206 -25.20 -30.48 21.79
CA ASP A 206 -24.06 -30.48 20.87
C ASP A 206 -23.28 -29.15 20.85
N THR A 207 -23.21 -28.47 21.99
CA THR A 207 -22.50 -27.20 22.14
C THR A 207 -21.32 -27.26 23.11
N GLY A 208 -21.17 -28.37 23.84
CA GLY A 208 -20.10 -28.54 24.82
C GLY A 208 -20.36 -27.77 26.11
N MET A 209 -19.28 -27.33 26.78
CA MET A 209 -19.35 -26.48 27.97
C MET A 209 -19.65 -25.05 27.60
N TRP A 210 -20.57 -24.45 28.35
CA TRP A 210 -20.81 -23.01 28.31
C TRP A 210 -19.99 -22.33 29.39
N GLU A 211 -18.96 -21.60 28.97
CA GLU A 211 -18.13 -20.74 29.81
C GLU A 211 -18.67 -19.31 29.77
N CYS A 212 -18.43 -18.56 30.84
CA CYS A 212 -18.76 -17.14 30.95
C CYS A 212 -20.17 -16.76 30.41
N PRO A 213 -21.25 -17.44 30.82
CA PRO A 213 -22.58 -17.06 30.37
C PRO A 213 -22.93 -15.65 30.88
N ASP A 214 -23.61 -14.89 30.05
CA ASP A 214 -24.10 -13.55 30.39
C ASP A 214 -25.54 -13.38 29.91
N PHE A 215 -26.31 -12.59 30.63
CA PHE A 215 -27.72 -12.35 30.36
C PHE A 215 -28.10 -10.91 30.69
N TYR A 216 -28.57 -10.17 29.70
CA TYR A 216 -28.87 -8.76 29.86
C TYR A 216 -29.93 -8.24 28.86
N PRO A 217 -30.64 -7.15 29.21
CA PRO A 217 -31.60 -6.53 28.31
C PRO A 217 -30.93 -5.54 27.34
N VAL A 218 -31.57 -5.40 26.18
CA VAL A 218 -31.26 -4.42 25.12
C VAL A 218 -32.55 -3.74 24.66
N SER A 219 -32.44 -2.47 24.28
CA SER A 219 -33.57 -1.71 23.75
C SER A 219 -33.85 -2.12 22.30
N SER A 220 -35.12 -2.35 21.96
CA SER A 220 -35.55 -2.56 20.58
C SER A 220 -35.96 -1.26 19.88
N ARG A 221 -35.83 -0.11 20.54
CA ARG A 221 -36.34 1.20 20.08
C ARG A 221 -35.28 2.31 20.04
N GLY A 222 -34.07 2.05 20.54
CA GLY A 222 -33.00 3.05 20.62
C GLY A 222 -31.65 2.42 20.93
N THR A 223 -30.62 3.25 21.05
CA THR A 223 -29.22 2.85 21.23
C THR A 223 -28.76 2.80 22.69
N ASP A 224 -29.57 3.29 23.63
CA ASP A 224 -29.24 3.31 25.05
C ASP A 224 -29.12 1.88 25.61
N GLY A 225 -28.09 1.67 26.41
CA GLY A 225 -27.96 0.51 27.28
C GLY A 225 -29.05 0.49 28.35
N LEU A 226 -29.37 -0.71 28.83
CA LEU A 226 -30.37 -0.92 29.87
C LEU A 226 -29.74 -1.58 31.10
N ASP A 227 -30.24 -1.25 32.29
CA ASP A 227 -29.89 -1.96 33.52
C ASP A 227 -30.22 -3.45 33.39
N THR A 228 -29.41 -4.33 34.00
CA THR A 228 -29.57 -5.79 33.90
C THR A 228 -30.94 -6.27 34.40
N SER A 229 -31.61 -5.50 35.27
CA SER A 229 -32.95 -5.79 35.79
C SER A 229 -34.08 -5.12 35.00
N ALA A 230 -33.80 -4.42 33.90
CA ALA A 230 -34.80 -3.68 33.13
C ALA A 230 -35.87 -4.61 32.52
N LEU A 231 -37.15 -4.23 32.67
CA LEU A 231 -38.32 -4.93 32.13
C LEU A 231 -39.20 -3.92 31.37
N GLY A 232 -39.95 -4.38 30.37
CA GLY A 232 -40.99 -3.56 29.73
C GLY A 232 -41.21 -3.82 28.24
N ASN A 233 -42.19 -3.09 27.67
CA ASN A 233 -42.47 -3.12 26.24
C ASN A 233 -41.33 -2.46 25.45
N GLY A 234 -40.80 -3.16 24.44
CA GLY A 234 -39.64 -2.71 23.67
C GLY A 234 -38.29 -3.12 24.26
N VAL A 235 -38.27 -4.03 25.23
CA VAL A 235 -37.04 -4.67 25.74
C VAL A 235 -36.91 -6.07 25.13
N LYS A 236 -35.73 -6.35 24.58
CA LYS A 236 -35.29 -7.69 24.20
C LYS A 236 -34.17 -8.13 25.12
N TYR A 237 -33.90 -9.42 25.18
CA TYR A 237 -32.86 -9.96 26.03
C TYR A 237 -31.83 -10.69 25.20
N VAL A 238 -30.57 -10.52 25.57
CA VAL A 238 -29.45 -11.21 24.98
C VAL A 238 -29.01 -12.30 25.94
N PHE A 239 -28.92 -13.53 25.42
CA PHE A 239 -28.24 -14.61 26.10
C PHE A 239 -26.94 -14.90 25.37
N LYS A 240 -25.84 -14.81 26.11
CA LYS A 240 -24.47 -14.99 25.61
C LYS A 240 -23.81 -16.18 26.30
N ALA A 241 -23.08 -16.97 25.54
CA ALA A 241 -22.23 -18.04 26.07
C ALA A 241 -20.93 -18.19 25.25
N SER A 242 -19.84 -18.50 25.96
CA SER A 242 -18.56 -18.87 25.35
C SER A 242 -18.49 -20.39 25.22
N LEU A 243 -18.30 -20.93 24.02
CA LEU A 243 -18.32 -22.38 23.81
C LEU A 243 -16.91 -22.97 23.93
N ASP A 244 -16.69 -23.95 24.81
CA ASP A 244 -15.36 -24.55 25.03
C ASP A 244 -14.79 -25.21 23.76
N MET A 245 -15.66 -25.81 22.94
CA MET A 245 -15.28 -26.55 21.75
C MET A 245 -14.78 -25.65 20.61
N THR A 246 -15.36 -24.46 20.44
CA THR A 246 -15.01 -23.56 19.32
C THR A 246 -14.13 -22.39 19.76
N ARG A 247 -14.07 -22.08 21.06
CA ARG A 247 -13.36 -20.93 21.62
C ARG A 247 -13.84 -19.58 21.07
N TYR A 248 -15.13 -19.48 20.73
CA TYR A 248 -15.78 -18.21 20.37
C TYR A 248 -16.97 -17.87 21.28
N ASP A 249 -17.34 -16.60 21.27
CA ASP A 249 -18.50 -16.06 21.98
C ASP A 249 -19.72 -15.97 21.07
N TYR A 250 -20.76 -16.70 21.43
CA TYR A 250 -22.03 -16.70 20.71
C TYR A 250 -23.12 -16.04 21.52
N TYR A 251 -24.07 -15.43 20.83
CA TYR A 251 -25.27 -14.90 21.45
C TYR A 251 -26.51 -15.13 20.61
N THR A 252 -27.65 -15.05 21.29
CA THR A 252 -28.97 -14.98 20.68
C THR A 252 -29.74 -13.82 21.27
N ILE A 253 -30.73 -13.33 20.51
CA ILE A 253 -31.69 -12.32 20.96
C ILE A 253 -33.03 -13.00 21.16
N GLY A 254 -33.74 -12.64 22.23
CA GLY A 254 -34.98 -13.29 22.60
C GLY A 254 -35.78 -12.55 23.65
N LYS A 255 -36.64 -13.31 24.32
CA LYS A 255 -37.53 -12.85 25.39
C LYS A 255 -37.18 -13.56 26.69
N TYR A 256 -37.44 -12.88 27.80
CA TYR A 256 -37.37 -13.46 29.13
C TYR A 256 -38.79 -13.69 29.66
N ASP A 257 -39.15 -14.96 29.85
CA ASP A 257 -40.40 -15.35 30.48
C ASP A 257 -40.24 -15.21 32.00
N LEU A 258 -40.80 -14.13 32.57
CA LEU A 258 -40.73 -13.81 34.00
C LEU A 258 -41.47 -14.81 34.90
N ILE A 259 -42.48 -15.52 34.36
CA ILE A 259 -43.27 -16.48 35.12
C ILE A 259 -42.52 -17.81 35.19
N LYS A 260 -42.00 -18.25 34.04
CA LYS A 260 -41.24 -19.51 33.95
C LYS A 260 -39.79 -19.33 34.34
N ASP A 261 -39.29 -18.10 34.49
CA ASP A 261 -37.89 -17.81 34.74
C ASP A 261 -36.97 -18.46 33.68
N LYS A 262 -37.32 -18.25 32.41
CA LYS A 262 -36.67 -18.91 31.28
C LYS A 262 -36.39 -17.93 30.15
N TYR A 263 -35.21 -18.06 29.54
CA TYR A 263 -34.90 -17.38 28.30
C TYR A 263 -35.45 -18.15 27.10
N VAL A 264 -36.05 -17.44 26.15
CA VAL A 264 -36.59 -18.00 24.91
C VAL A 264 -36.02 -17.19 23.74
N PRO A 265 -35.12 -17.77 22.92
CA PRO A 265 -34.58 -17.08 21.75
C PRO A 265 -35.70 -16.83 20.73
N ASP A 266 -35.63 -15.69 20.03
CA ASP A 266 -36.59 -15.36 18.97
C ASP A 266 -36.42 -16.32 17.77
N ASN A 267 -35.20 -16.78 17.52
CA ASN A 267 -34.87 -17.75 16.48
C ASN A 267 -33.98 -18.87 17.03
N THR A 268 -34.51 -20.09 17.07
CA THR A 268 -33.80 -21.27 17.58
C THR A 268 -32.78 -21.86 16.60
N SER A 269 -32.80 -21.46 15.32
CA SER A 269 -31.85 -21.96 14.31
C SER A 269 -30.45 -21.39 14.49
N VAL A 270 -30.32 -20.23 15.13
CA VAL A 270 -29.06 -19.55 15.45
C VAL A 270 -28.66 -19.75 16.93
N ASP A 271 -29.14 -20.81 17.57
CA ASP A 271 -28.81 -21.12 18.96
C ASP A 271 -27.75 -22.22 19.00
N GLY A 272 -26.55 -21.91 19.50
CA GLY A 272 -25.37 -22.79 19.48
C GLY A 272 -24.35 -22.41 18.40
N TRP A 273 -23.79 -23.39 17.68
CA TRP A 273 -22.69 -23.18 16.73
C TRP A 273 -23.05 -22.32 15.52
N ALA A 274 -24.33 -22.30 15.16
CA ALA A 274 -24.90 -21.44 14.11
C ALA A 274 -25.28 -20.03 14.62
N GLY A 275 -24.89 -19.67 15.85
CA GLY A 275 -25.26 -18.42 16.47
C GLY A 275 -24.50 -17.20 16.00
N LEU A 276 -25.06 -16.03 16.33
CA LEU A 276 -24.40 -14.76 16.09
C LEU A 276 -23.17 -14.66 16.98
N ARG A 277 -22.08 -14.09 16.45
CA ARG A 277 -20.86 -13.83 17.20
C ARG A 277 -20.73 -12.33 17.46
N TYR A 278 -20.16 -11.98 18.61
CA TYR A 278 -19.76 -10.58 18.85
C TYR A 278 -18.59 -10.17 17.97
N ASP A 279 -17.71 -11.12 17.70
CA ASP A 279 -16.47 -10.94 16.96
C ASP A 279 -16.14 -12.27 16.25
N TYR A 280 -15.72 -12.17 14.99
CA TYR A 280 -15.41 -13.31 14.12
C TYR A 280 -13.92 -13.70 14.12
N GLY A 281 -13.11 -13.04 14.94
CA GLY A 281 -11.69 -13.26 15.17
C GLY A 281 -11.36 -13.87 16.53
N ASN A 282 -10.24 -13.45 17.11
CA ASN A 282 -9.74 -13.87 18.42
C ASN A 282 -10.44 -13.10 19.55
N PHE A 283 -11.64 -13.55 19.93
CA PHE A 283 -12.40 -12.98 21.04
C PHE A 283 -13.20 -14.05 21.79
N TYR A 284 -12.98 -14.14 23.11
CA TYR A 284 -13.54 -15.21 23.95
C TYR A 284 -13.85 -14.75 25.38
N ALA A 285 -14.69 -15.49 26.08
CA ALA A 285 -14.94 -15.34 27.52
C ALA A 285 -15.33 -13.91 27.94
N SER A 286 -16.14 -13.24 27.12
CA SER A 286 -16.60 -11.87 27.40
C SER A 286 -17.69 -11.77 28.45
N LYS A 287 -17.80 -10.57 29.04
CA LYS A 287 -18.84 -10.17 29.99
C LYS A 287 -19.23 -8.73 29.71
N THR A 288 -20.47 -8.38 30.03
CA THR A 288 -20.97 -7.01 29.91
C THR A 288 -21.27 -6.38 31.27
N PHE A 289 -21.21 -5.06 31.31
CA PHE A 289 -21.79 -4.29 32.40
C PHE A 289 -22.50 -3.04 31.87
N PHE A 290 -23.43 -2.51 32.67
CA PHE A 290 -24.16 -1.30 32.35
C PHE A 290 -23.53 -0.09 33.04
N ASP A 291 -23.24 0.95 32.27
CA ASP A 291 -22.84 2.27 32.75
C ASP A 291 -24.10 3.16 32.80
N PRO A 292 -24.69 3.36 33.99
CA PRO A 292 -25.94 4.10 34.13
C PRO A 292 -25.77 5.60 33.87
N VAL A 293 -24.55 6.15 34.04
CA VAL A 293 -24.28 7.58 33.87
C VAL A 293 -24.33 7.94 32.39
N LYS A 294 -23.65 7.15 31.55
CA LYS A 294 -23.65 7.36 30.09
C LYS A 294 -24.74 6.58 29.37
N LYS A 295 -25.57 5.83 30.09
CA LYS A 295 -26.60 4.94 29.54
C LYS A 295 -26.07 4.02 28.44
N ARG A 296 -24.89 3.42 28.66
CA ARG A 296 -24.26 2.52 27.68
C ARG A 296 -23.97 1.16 28.30
N ARG A 297 -23.99 0.10 27.48
CA ARG A 297 -23.51 -1.22 27.89
C ARG A 297 -22.11 -1.42 27.33
N ILE A 298 -21.19 -1.84 28.17
CA ILE A 298 -19.79 -2.05 27.82
C ILE A 298 -19.55 -3.56 27.81
N LEU A 299 -18.96 -4.05 26.72
CA LEU A 299 -18.54 -5.43 26.54
C LEU A 299 -17.03 -5.51 26.71
N LEU A 300 -16.57 -6.46 27.52
CA LEU A 300 -15.15 -6.75 27.72
C LEU A 300 -14.94 -8.24 27.46
N GLY A 301 -13.94 -8.59 26.64
CA GLY A 301 -13.60 -9.98 26.35
C GLY A 301 -12.11 -10.19 26.18
N TRP A 302 -11.72 -11.46 26.13
CA TRP A 302 -10.33 -11.88 26.02
C TRP A 302 -9.95 -12.07 24.56
N ALA A 303 -8.80 -11.55 24.16
CA ALA A 303 -8.13 -11.96 22.93
C ALA A 303 -7.11 -13.06 23.24
N ASN A 304 -7.34 -14.28 22.76
CA ASN A 304 -6.45 -15.42 23.03
C ASN A 304 -4.99 -15.14 22.59
N GLU A 305 -4.02 -15.59 23.39
CA GLU A 305 -2.58 -15.49 23.08
C GLU A 305 -2.19 -16.60 22.08
N SER A 306 -1.62 -16.22 20.93
CA SER A 306 -1.24 -17.16 19.86
C SER A 306 0.22 -17.64 19.90
N SER A 307 1.00 -17.29 20.94
CA SER A 307 2.39 -17.74 21.13
C SER A 307 2.58 -18.75 22.26
N THR A 308 3.80 -19.32 22.34
CA THR A 308 4.18 -20.19 23.45
C THR A 308 4.39 -19.39 24.74
N ARG A 309 4.07 -20.00 25.89
CA ARG A 309 4.18 -19.37 27.23
C ARG A 309 5.54 -18.72 27.52
N ASN A 310 6.62 -19.23 26.92
CA ASN A 310 7.98 -18.71 27.11
C ASN A 310 8.25 -17.44 26.30
N GLU A 311 7.65 -17.32 25.12
CA GLU A 311 7.77 -16.14 24.25
C GLU A 311 6.98 -14.96 24.82
N ASP A 312 5.83 -15.22 25.45
CA ASP A 312 5.01 -14.19 26.12
C ASP A 312 5.78 -13.48 27.25
N MET A 313 6.77 -14.14 27.85
CA MET A 313 7.60 -13.58 28.92
C MET A 313 8.72 -12.66 28.40
N ALA A 314 9.17 -12.85 27.16
CA ALA A 314 10.34 -12.17 26.60
C ALA A 314 10.00 -10.84 25.87
N LYS A 315 8.76 -10.69 25.41
CA LYS A 315 8.31 -9.68 24.44
C LYS A 315 8.03 -8.27 25.00
N GLY A 316 8.87 -7.72 25.90
CA GLY A 316 8.70 -6.38 26.49
C GLY A 316 8.05 -5.33 25.55
N TRP A 317 6.87 -4.84 25.90
CA TRP A 317 5.88 -4.17 25.03
C TRP A 317 6.24 -2.69 24.74
N ALA A 318 6.10 -2.20 23.49
CA ALA A 318 6.49 -0.83 23.10
C ALA A 318 5.64 -0.18 21.96
N GLY A 319 4.99 0.97 22.29
CA GLY A 319 3.92 1.86 21.71
C GLY A 319 3.84 2.37 20.24
N ILE A 320 2.68 2.20 19.55
CA ILE A 320 1.96 3.07 18.59
C ILE A 320 0.45 2.78 18.77
N HIS A 321 -0.38 3.81 18.94
CA HIS A 321 -1.84 3.70 19.02
C HIS A 321 -2.49 4.40 17.82
N ALA A 322 -3.31 3.70 17.03
CA ALA A 322 -4.06 4.31 15.93
C ALA A 322 -5.55 3.94 15.96
N ASP A 323 -6.41 4.95 15.83
CA ASP A 323 -7.84 4.83 15.60
C ASP A 323 -8.13 5.41 14.22
N VAL A 324 -8.60 4.54 13.31
CA VAL A 324 -8.72 4.86 11.89
C VAL A 324 -10.14 4.54 11.46
N ASP A 325 -10.86 5.53 10.95
CA ASP A 325 -12.23 5.38 10.45
C ASP A 325 -12.29 5.82 8.99
N VAL A 326 -12.66 4.91 8.08
CA VAL A 326 -12.70 5.15 6.64
C VAL A 326 -14.02 4.69 6.05
N ILE A 327 -14.57 5.52 5.17
CA ILE A 327 -15.72 5.18 4.33
C ILE A 327 -15.23 4.95 2.89
N PHE A 328 -15.22 3.71 2.46
CA PHE A 328 -14.98 3.30 1.08
C PHE A 328 -16.22 3.58 0.23
N THR A 329 -16.03 4.24 -0.91
CA THR A 329 -17.08 4.42 -1.92
C THR A 329 -16.81 3.48 -3.09
N ILE A 330 -17.75 2.58 -3.38
CA ILE A 330 -17.66 1.61 -4.46
C ILE A 330 -18.24 2.26 -5.73
N GLN A 331 -17.45 2.38 -6.80
CA GLN A 331 -17.94 3.05 -8.01
C GLN A 331 -18.95 2.19 -8.79
N SER A 332 -18.65 0.89 -8.95
CA SER A 332 -19.55 -0.07 -9.58
C SER A 332 -19.49 -1.43 -8.89
N LEU A 333 -20.66 -2.06 -8.80
CA LEU A 333 -20.84 -3.43 -8.29
C LEU A 333 -20.89 -4.47 -9.41
N ASP A 334 -20.83 -4.05 -10.68
CA ASP A 334 -20.91 -4.96 -11.84
C ASP A 334 -19.67 -5.86 -11.95
N LYS A 335 -18.54 -5.37 -11.43
CA LYS A 335 -17.27 -6.09 -11.37
C LYS A 335 -17.21 -7.09 -10.21
N ALA A 336 -18.20 -7.16 -9.33
CA ALA A 336 -18.20 -8.11 -8.22
C ALA A 336 -18.14 -9.55 -8.77
N GLU A 337 -17.19 -10.34 -8.29
CA GLU A 337 -16.96 -11.70 -8.78
C GLU A 337 -18.09 -12.64 -8.33
N SER A 338 -18.32 -13.73 -9.04
CA SER A 338 -19.37 -14.68 -8.65
C SER A 338 -19.05 -15.38 -7.33
N TYR A 339 -20.04 -15.42 -6.42
CA TYR A 339 -19.99 -16.27 -5.23
C TYR A 339 -20.04 -17.74 -5.65
N ASP A 340 -19.03 -18.54 -5.31
CA ASP A 340 -19.02 -19.96 -5.65
C ASP A 340 -19.98 -20.72 -4.73
N GLU A 341 -21.05 -21.28 -5.30
CA GLU A 341 -22.05 -22.04 -4.55
C GLU A 341 -21.46 -23.29 -3.89
N LYS A 342 -20.31 -23.81 -4.36
CA LYS A 342 -19.61 -24.93 -3.71
C LYS A 342 -19.13 -24.56 -2.30
N TRP A 343 -18.91 -23.28 -1.99
CA TRP A 343 -18.51 -22.84 -0.65
C TRP A 343 -19.60 -23.09 0.40
N ALA A 344 -20.86 -23.27 0.00
CA ALA A 344 -21.94 -23.67 0.90
C ALA A 344 -21.73 -25.07 1.51
N LYS A 345 -20.77 -25.86 0.99
CA LYS A 345 -20.42 -27.18 1.54
C LYS A 345 -19.46 -27.11 2.73
N PHE A 346 -18.81 -25.97 2.98
CA PHE A 346 -17.99 -25.81 4.18
C PHE A 346 -18.88 -25.70 5.43
N PRO A 347 -18.36 -26.05 6.62
CA PRO A 347 -19.09 -25.87 7.87
C PRO A 347 -19.58 -24.41 7.99
N PRO A 348 -20.88 -24.16 8.25
CA PRO A 348 -21.46 -22.82 8.28
C PRO A 348 -20.68 -21.80 9.12
N GLU A 349 -20.10 -22.27 10.22
CA GLU A 349 -19.29 -21.52 11.18
C GLU A 349 -17.91 -21.08 10.66
N ASP A 350 -17.42 -21.69 9.57
CA ASP A 350 -16.08 -21.49 9.01
C ASP A 350 -16.10 -21.02 7.54
N ILE A 351 -17.26 -20.94 6.88
CA ILE A 351 -17.37 -20.52 5.47
C ILE A 351 -16.61 -19.21 5.22
N ALA A 352 -16.91 -18.16 5.99
CA ALA A 352 -16.33 -16.84 5.77
C ALA A 352 -14.80 -16.82 5.99
N LYS A 353 -14.33 -17.45 7.08
CA LYS A 353 -12.91 -17.67 7.37
C LYS A 353 -12.21 -18.42 6.24
N THR A 354 -12.82 -19.50 5.75
CA THR A 354 -12.28 -20.34 4.68
C THR A 354 -12.19 -19.55 3.37
N ILE A 355 -13.20 -18.75 3.03
CA ILE A 355 -13.16 -17.89 1.85
C ILE A 355 -12.06 -16.84 1.99
N CYS A 356 -11.88 -16.22 3.16
CA CYS A 356 -10.77 -15.28 3.38
C CYS A 356 -9.39 -15.94 3.18
N GLY A 357 -9.22 -17.19 3.62
CA GLY A 357 -7.97 -17.94 3.37
C GLY A 357 -7.75 -18.29 1.89
N ILE A 358 -8.81 -18.63 1.15
CA ILE A 358 -8.72 -18.98 -0.29
C ILE A 358 -8.63 -17.72 -1.17
N ARG A 359 -9.27 -16.63 -0.78
CA ARG A 359 -9.39 -15.35 -1.50
C ARG A 359 -8.79 -14.21 -0.67
N GLY A 360 -7.56 -14.43 -0.20
CA GLY A 360 -6.81 -13.51 0.66
C GLY A 360 -6.49 -12.17 0.01
N ALA A 361 -5.85 -11.27 0.77
CA ALA A 361 -5.54 -9.90 0.36
C ALA A 361 -4.62 -9.79 -0.87
N THR A 362 -3.78 -10.81 -1.08
CA THR A 362 -2.84 -10.90 -2.21
C THR A 362 -3.47 -11.47 -3.47
N ILE A 363 -4.64 -12.12 -3.36
CA ILE A 363 -5.37 -12.67 -4.50
C ILE A 363 -6.23 -11.55 -5.07
N GLN A 364 -6.06 -11.24 -6.35
CA GLN A 364 -6.85 -10.20 -7.02
C GLN A 364 -8.34 -10.59 -7.09
N GLY A 365 -9.22 -9.60 -6.99
CA GLY A 365 -10.66 -9.79 -7.11
C GLY A 365 -11.32 -8.62 -7.84
N GLY A 366 -12.61 -8.77 -8.16
CA GLY A 366 -13.30 -7.81 -9.02
C GLY A 366 -13.80 -6.55 -8.30
N VAL A 367 -14.24 -6.69 -7.04
CA VAL A 367 -14.53 -5.57 -6.11
C VAL A 367 -13.93 -5.95 -4.76
N GLY A 368 -12.69 -5.54 -4.55
CA GLY A 368 -11.82 -6.01 -3.46
C GLY A 368 -10.88 -7.14 -3.87
N PRO A 369 -9.80 -7.40 -3.11
CA PRO A 369 -9.59 -6.93 -1.73
C PRO A 369 -9.18 -5.45 -1.66
N PHE A 370 -9.90 -4.67 -0.85
CA PHE A 370 -9.56 -3.29 -0.49
C PHE A 370 -9.76 -3.06 1.00
N GLY A 371 -8.89 -2.27 1.62
CA GLY A 371 -8.94 -2.03 3.06
C GLY A 371 -7.63 -1.46 3.60
N PHE A 372 -7.21 -1.93 4.77
CA PHE A 372 -5.99 -1.50 5.44
C PHE A 372 -4.91 -2.58 5.42
N LEU A 373 -3.65 -2.18 5.25
CA LEU A 373 -2.49 -2.95 5.70
C LEU A 373 -2.05 -2.35 7.04
N THR A 374 -2.36 -3.06 8.12
CA THR A 374 -2.10 -2.61 9.50
C THR A 374 -0.83 -3.24 10.04
N LEU A 375 -0.16 -2.58 10.99
CA LEU A 375 1.12 -3.05 11.54
C LEU A 375 2.09 -3.46 10.42
N ALA A 376 2.17 -2.63 9.39
CA ALA A 376 2.92 -2.91 8.20
C ALA A 376 4.37 -2.45 8.39
N SER A 377 5.32 -3.35 8.18
CA SER A 377 6.73 -2.97 8.11
C SER A 377 6.95 -2.03 6.91
N THR A 378 7.98 -1.19 6.97
CA THR A 378 8.30 -0.19 5.93
C THR A 378 8.39 -0.76 4.51
N MET A 379 8.65 -2.07 4.38
CA MET A 379 8.82 -2.78 3.12
C MET A 379 7.76 -3.84 2.88
N LEU A 380 6.67 -3.83 3.66
CA LEU A 380 5.58 -4.80 3.57
C LEU A 380 6.06 -6.27 3.64
N ARG A 381 7.17 -6.56 4.35
CA ARG A 381 7.61 -7.94 4.62
C ARG A 381 6.75 -8.60 5.68
N GLU A 382 6.31 -7.79 6.63
CA GLU A 382 5.23 -8.10 7.57
C GLU A 382 4.14 -7.06 7.46
N TYR A 383 2.89 -7.50 7.48
CA TYR A 383 1.71 -6.65 7.56
C TYR A 383 0.47 -7.50 7.89
N THR A 384 -0.55 -6.88 8.46
CA THR A 384 -1.84 -7.52 8.75
C THR A 384 -2.94 -6.85 7.92
N PRO A 385 -3.32 -7.42 6.77
CA PRO A 385 -4.39 -6.88 5.95
C PRO A 385 -5.76 -7.08 6.61
N VAL A 386 -6.55 -6.02 6.66
CA VAL A 386 -7.98 -6.01 6.99
C VAL A 386 -8.72 -5.46 5.79
N PHE A 387 -9.60 -6.23 5.16
CA PHE A 387 -10.14 -5.86 3.85
C PHE A 387 -11.54 -6.36 3.60
N PHE A 388 -12.25 -5.65 2.73
CA PHE A 388 -13.51 -6.08 2.15
C PHE A 388 -13.31 -6.79 0.82
N ARG A 389 -14.19 -7.75 0.54
CA ARG A 389 -14.39 -8.34 -0.78
C ARG A 389 -15.89 -8.50 -1.04
N VAL A 390 -16.32 -8.14 -2.26
CA VAL A 390 -17.73 -8.16 -2.64
C VAL A 390 -17.97 -9.20 -3.72
N PHE A 391 -18.88 -10.13 -3.43
CA PHE A 391 -19.29 -11.20 -4.34
C PHE A 391 -20.70 -10.95 -4.88
N LYS A 392 -20.95 -11.38 -6.11
CA LYS A 392 -22.26 -11.42 -6.74
C LYS A 392 -22.86 -12.82 -6.64
N THR A 393 -24.04 -12.94 -6.06
CA THR A 393 -24.76 -14.22 -5.94
C THR A 393 -25.56 -14.55 -7.20
N ALA A 394 -25.98 -15.81 -7.35
CA ALA A 394 -26.75 -16.28 -8.50
C ALA A 394 -28.07 -15.51 -8.70
N ASP A 395 -28.69 -15.03 -7.62
CA ASP A 395 -29.88 -14.17 -7.63
C ASP A 395 -29.57 -12.68 -7.89
N LYS A 396 -28.36 -12.37 -8.36
CA LYS A 396 -27.84 -11.02 -8.66
C LYS A 396 -27.77 -10.06 -7.46
N LYS A 397 -27.85 -10.57 -6.24
CA LYS A 397 -27.54 -9.79 -5.04
C LYS A 397 -26.03 -9.78 -4.78
N HIS A 398 -25.61 -9.03 -3.77
CA HIS A 398 -24.23 -8.94 -3.36
C HIS A 398 -24.03 -9.45 -1.94
N LYS A 399 -22.92 -10.14 -1.71
CA LYS A 399 -22.43 -10.52 -0.38
C LYS A 399 -21.12 -9.79 -0.12
N VAL A 400 -21.04 -9.10 1.00
CA VAL A 400 -19.82 -8.41 1.44
C VAL A 400 -19.13 -9.28 2.48
N LEU A 401 -17.87 -9.59 2.26
CA LEU A 401 -17.01 -10.33 3.18
C LEU A 401 -15.98 -9.35 3.75
N LEU A 402 -15.92 -9.25 5.08
CA LEU A 402 -14.80 -8.63 5.79
C LEU A 402 -13.80 -9.74 6.17
N CYS A 403 -12.53 -9.51 5.89
CA CYS A 403 -11.43 -10.41 6.23
C CYS A 403 -10.39 -9.68 7.07
N SER A 404 -9.77 -10.41 7.99
CA SER A 404 -8.47 -10.03 8.58
C SER A 404 -7.55 -11.22 8.47
N ASP A 405 -6.43 -11.06 7.78
CA ASP A 405 -5.55 -12.17 7.46
C ASP A 405 -4.20 -12.00 8.16
N ALA A 406 -3.96 -12.79 9.21
CA ALA A 406 -2.70 -12.71 9.96
C ALA A 406 -1.55 -13.47 9.28
N THR A 407 -1.77 -14.17 8.16
CA THR A 407 -0.71 -14.99 7.54
C THR A 407 0.58 -14.22 7.20
N PRO A 408 0.55 -12.95 6.74
CA PRO A 408 1.77 -12.18 6.49
C PRO A 408 2.19 -11.33 7.69
N SER A 409 1.57 -11.48 8.86
CA SER A 409 1.75 -10.54 9.99
C SER A 409 3.09 -10.67 10.71
N SER A 410 3.81 -11.79 10.54
CA SER A 410 5.06 -12.05 11.24
C SER A 410 5.96 -13.03 10.48
N LEU A 411 7.27 -12.76 10.51
CA LEU A 411 8.32 -13.63 9.98
C LEU A 411 8.60 -14.85 10.86
N ASN A 412 8.07 -14.91 12.09
CA ASN A 412 8.20 -16.10 12.91
C ASN A 412 7.32 -17.22 12.35
N GLU A 413 7.95 -18.26 11.81
CA GLU A 413 7.26 -19.43 11.23
C GLU A 413 6.52 -20.26 12.29
N ASN A 414 6.96 -20.20 13.55
CA ASN A 414 6.34 -20.94 14.66
C ASN A 414 5.11 -20.23 15.25
N GLU A 415 4.78 -19.04 14.76
CA GLU A 415 3.64 -18.27 15.23
C GLU A 415 2.33 -18.75 14.59
N TYR A 416 1.28 -18.87 15.42
CA TYR A 416 -0.06 -19.17 14.91
C TYR A 416 -0.67 -17.93 14.25
N LYS A 417 -0.73 -17.95 12.91
CA LYS A 417 -1.12 -16.83 12.03
C LYS A 417 -2.38 -17.13 11.20
N PRO A 418 -3.58 -17.21 11.82
CA PRO A 418 -4.81 -17.57 11.13
C PRO A 418 -5.40 -16.40 10.31
N SER A 419 -6.15 -16.73 9.27
CA SER A 419 -7.08 -15.78 8.67
C SER A 419 -8.44 -15.85 9.38
N PHE A 420 -9.14 -14.73 9.46
CA PHE A 420 -10.49 -14.58 9.99
C PHE A 420 -11.40 -13.92 8.98
N GLY A 421 -12.70 -14.22 9.04
CA GLY A 421 -13.67 -13.70 8.10
C GLY A 421 -15.09 -13.69 8.64
N GLY A 422 -15.86 -12.65 8.28
CA GLY A 422 -17.28 -12.51 8.58
C GLY A 422 -18.03 -11.81 7.44
N PHE A 423 -19.22 -12.29 7.12
CA PHE A 423 -20.08 -11.58 6.16
C PHE A 423 -20.70 -10.33 6.83
N VAL A 424 -20.81 -9.25 6.05
CA VAL A 424 -21.35 -7.97 6.50
C VAL A 424 -22.74 -7.79 5.92
N ASP A 425 -23.73 -7.61 6.80
CA ASP A 425 -25.11 -7.33 6.41
C ASP A 425 -25.29 -5.83 6.08
N VAL A 426 -25.18 -5.50 4.81
CA VAL A 426 -25.18 -4.12 4.32
C VAL A 426 -25.91 -3.99 3.00
N ASP A 427 -26.72 -2.94 2.90
CA ASP A 427 -27.35 -2.54 1.66
C ASP A 427 -26.36 -1.74 0.80
N LEU A 428 -25.85 -2.39 -0.24
CA LEU A 428 -24.93 -1.80 -1.20
C LEU A 428 -25.60 -0.87 -2.23
N ALA A 429 -26.91 -0.59 -2.13
CA ALA A 429 -27.57 0.43 -2.97
C ALA A 429 -26.90 1.81 -2.85
N LYS A 430 -26.38 2.13 -1.65
CA LYS A 430 -25.63 3.37 -1.39
C LYS A 430 -24.17 3.31 -1.88
N LYS A 431 -23.71 2.14 -2.31
CA LYS A 431 -22.34 1.85 -2.75
C LYS A 431 -21.26 2.38 -1.80
N LYS A 432 -21.48 2.26 -0.49
CA LYS A 432 -20.53 2.67 0.55
C LYS A 432 -20.34 1.56 1.56
N LEU A 433 -19.12 1.45 2.08
CA LEU A 433 -18.74 0.58 3.18
C LEU A 433 -17.85 1.35 4.14
N SER A 434 -18.14 1.30 5.42
CA SER A 434 -17.36 1.89 6.50
C SER A 434 -16.57 0.80 7.22
N LEU A 435 -15.32 1.12 7.52
CA LEU A 435 -14.42 0.31 8.32
C LEU A 435 -13.70 1.22 9.30
N ARG A 436 -13.89 0.94 10.58
CA ARG A 436 -13.06 1.50 11.65
C ARG A 436 -12.13 0.43 12.17
N SER A 437 -10.84 0.71 12.27
CA SER A 437 -9.87 -0.20 12.87
C SER A 437 -9.14 0.48 14.03
N LEU A 438 -9.15 -0.17 15.19
CA LEU A 438 -8.33 0.17 16.35
C LEU A 438 -7.10 -0.73 16.31
N ILE A 439 -5.93 -0.11 16.24
CA ILE A 439 -4.66 -0.80 16.01
C ILE A 439 -3.73 -0.49 17.17
N ASP A 440 -3.33 -1.57 17.84
CA ASP A 440 -2.36 -1.58 18.91
C ASP A 440 -1.27 -2.63 18.61
N HIS A 441 -0.16 -2.61 19.36
CA HIS A 441 1.05 -3.43 19.20
C HIS A 441 0.89 -4.82 18.62
N SER A 442 -0.11 -5.52 19.14
CA SER A 442 -0.33 -6.91 18.87
C SER A 442 -1.79 -7.24 18.63
N ILE A 443 -2.65 -6.22 18.48
CA ILE A 443 -4.08 -6.42 18.28
C ILE A 443 -4.64 -5.41 17.28
N VAL A 444 -5.44 -5.93 16.35
CA VAL A 444 -6.15 -5.16 15.32
C VAL A 444 -7.63 -5.47 15.47
N GLU A 445 -8.40 -4.55 16.01
CA GLU A 445 -9.85 -4.67 16.17
C GLU A 445 -10.54 -3.89 15.06
N SER A 446 -11.32 -4.55 14.21
CA SER A 446 -11.89 -3.96 13.01
C SER A 446 -13.41 -4.07 12.98
N PHE A 447 -14.08 -2.94 12.82
CA PHE A 447 -15.52 -2.74 12.91
C PHE A 447 -16.05 -2.31 11.54
N ALA A 448 -16.72 -3.22 10.84
CA ALA A 448 -17.41 -2.89 9.60
C ALA A 448 -18.83 -2.39 9.87
N GLU A 449 -19.26 -1.35 9.16
CA GLU A 449 -20.64 -0.84 9.17
C GLU A 449 -21.16 -0.51 10.57
N GLY A 450 -20.33 0.16 11.38
CA GLY A 450 -20.68 0.53 12.76
C GLY A 450 -20.72 -0.67 13.71
N GLY A 451 -19.98 -1.74 13.41
CA GLY A 451 -19.87 -2.94 14.25
C GLY A 451 -20.89 -4.03 13.96
N LYS A 452 -21.54 -4.00 12.78
CA LYS A 452 -22.38 -5.12 12.32
C LYS A 452 -21.58 -6.40 12.15
N THR A 453 -20.33 -6.26 11.76
CA THR A 453 -19.34 -7.34 11.75
C THR A 453 -18.06 -6.80 12.38
N VAL A 454 -17.56 -7.53 13.38
CA VAL A 454 -16.32 -7.19 14.09
C VAL A 454 -15.34 -8.34 13.94
N ILE A 455 -14.07 -8.02 13.69
CA ILE A 455 -12.97 -8.98 13.67
C ILE A 455 -11.81 -8.43 14.50
N SER A 456 -11.43 -9.16 15.54
CA SER A 456 -10.24 -8.90 16.33
C SER A 456 -9.14 -9.89 15.95
N SER A 457 -8.00 -9.38 15.49
CA SER A 457 -6.84 -10.20 15.14
C SER A 457 -5.71 -9.91 16.10
N ARG A 458 -5.13 -10.98 16.67
CA ARG A 458 -3.92 -10.88 17.50
C ARG A 458 -2.72 -11.29 16.66
N VAL A 459 -1.71 -10.43 16.57
CA VAL A 459 -0.55 -10.59 15.69
C VAL A 459 0.74 -10.17 16.40
N TYR A 460 1.87 -10.78 16.07
CA TYR A 460 3.15 -10.45 16.68
C TYR A 460 4.23 -10.15 15.63
N PRO A 461 4.16 -8.99 14.95
CA PRO A 461 5.17 -8.60 13.98
C PRO A 461 6.56 -8.53 14.63
N THR A 462 7.60 -8.95 13.89
CA THR A 462 9.00 -8.91 14.32
C THR A 462 9.74 -7.66 13.81
N LEU A 463 9.28 -7.08 12.70
CA LEU A 463 9.83 -5.92 12.00
C LEU A 463 8.96 -4.67 12.18
N ALA A 464 7.63 -4.84 12.22
CA ALA A 464 6.68 -3.74 12.37
C ALA A 464 6.37 -3.44 13.85
N ILE A 465 7.40 -3.08 14.62
CA ILE A 465 7.31 -2.79 16.05
C ILE A 465 7.65 -1.31 16.31
N ALA A 466 6.92 -0.66 17.23
CA ALA A 466 7.10 0.74 17.61
C ALA A 466 7.12 1.68 16.38
N GLY A 467 8.03 2.66 16.33
CA GLY A 467 8.12 3.68 15.26
C GLY A 467 8.32 3.17 13.82
N ASN A 468 8.48 1.86 13.61
CA ASN A 468 8.64 1.25 12.30
C ASN A 468 7.35 0.62 11.74
N ALA A 469 6.24 0.69 12.49
CA ALA A 469 4.94 0.21 12.03
C ALA A 469 4.20 1.30 11.26
N HIS A 470 3.71 0.94 10.07
CA HIS A 470 3.00 1.80 9.14
C HIS A 470 1.56 1.33 8.97
N LEU A 471 0.71 2.24 8.52
CA LEU A 471 -0.65 1.97 8.11
C LEU A 471 -0.82 2.41 6.67
N TYR A 472 -1.25 1.50 5.81
CA TYR A 472 -1.55 1.80 4.41
C TYR A 472 -3.03 1.54 4.13
N VAL A 473 -3.64 2.39 3.32
CA VAL A 473 -4.86 2.02 2.61
C VAL A 473 -4.40 1.31 1.33
N PHE A 474 -4.98 0.16 1.03
CA PHE A 474 -4.66 -0.57 -0.18
C PHE A 474 -5.92 -0.93 -0.96
N ASN A 475 -5.76 -0.96 -2.27
CA ASN A 475 -6.68 -1.56 -3.20
C ASN A 475 -5.84 -2.36 -4.17
N ASN A 476 -5.85 -3.69 -4.05
CA ASN A 476 -5.04 -4.56 -4.90
C ASN A 476 -5.74 -4.79 -6.26
N GLY A 477 -6.11 -3.67 -6.90
CA GLY A 477 -6.55 -3.58 -8.29
C GLY A 477 -5.33 -3.29 -9.16
N SER A 478 -5.32 -3.84 -10.36
CA SER A 478 -4.15 -3.88 -11.25
C SER A 478 -3.99 -2.61 -12.10
N GLU A 479 -2.77 -2.04 -12.19
CA GLU A 479 -2.54 -0.72 -12.80
C GLU A 479 -1.29 -0.64 -13.71
N THR A 480 -1.46 -0.22 -14.96
CA THR A 480 -0.34 0.27 -15.81
C THR A 480 -0.57 1.72 -16.17
N ILE A 481 0.46 2.55 -16.09
CA ILE A 481 0.43 3.96 -16.48
C ILE A 481 1.30 4.19 -17.73
N THR A 482 0.83 5.00 -18.69
CA THR A 482 1.61 5.39 -19.88
C THR A 482 1.16 6.77 -20.40
N ILE A 483 2.07 7.70 -20.66
CA ILE A 483 1.81 8.99 -21.40
C ILE A 483 0.97 10.03 -20.65
N GLU A 484 1.33 11.31 -20.79
CA GLU A 484 0.89 12.41 -19.94
C GLU A 484 0.23 13.53 -20.73
N THR A 485 -0.95 13.99 -20.30
CA THR A 485 -1.55 15.26 -20.76
C THR A 485 -1.55 16.25 -19.60
N PRO A 486 -0.51 17.09 -19.47
CA PRO A 486 -0.44 18.05 -18.38
C PRO A 486 -1.06 19.40 -18.76
N MET A 487 -1.67 20.08 -17.80
CA MET A 487 -2.08 21.49 -17.95
C MET A 487 -2.21 22.19 -16.59
N TYR A 488 -2.26 23.51 -16.61
CA TYR A 488 -2.65 24.31 -15.44
C TYR A 488 -4.05 24.89 -15.63
N TYR A 489 -4.92 24.73 -14.63
CA TYR A 489 -6.27 25.27 -14.63
C TYR A 489 -6.69 25.71 -13.23
N LYS A 490 -7.15 26.97 -13.09
CA LYS A 490 -7.78 27.51 -11.87
C LYS A 490 -7.11 27.11 -10.54
N GLY A 491 -5.79 27.23 -10.45
CA GLY A 491 -5.05 26.95 -9.21
C GLY A 491 -4.51 25.54 -9.08
N PHE A 492 -4.77 24.66 -10.06
CA PHE A 492 -4.34 23.27 -10.05
C PHE A 492 -3.56 22.91 -11.30
N TYR A 493 -2.52 22.12 -11.12
CA TYR A 493 -1.89 21.34 -12.17
C TYR A 493 -2.69 20.05 -12.34
N HIS A 494 -3.11 19.76 -13.57
CA HIS A 494 -3.80 18.54 -13.95
C HIS A 494 -2.84 17.65 -14.69
N LEU A 495 -2.87 16.36 -14.36
CA LEU A 495 -2.16 15.33 -15.09
C LEU A 495 -3.17 14.24 -15.47
N PHE A 496 -3.36 14.06 -16.78
CA PHE A 496 -4.07 12.88 -17.30
C PHE A 496 -3.07 11.88 -17.83
N TYR A 497 -3.36 10.59 -17.68
CA TYR A 497 -2.44 9.56 -18.14
C TYR A 497 -3.14 8.31 -18.67
N GLN A 498 -2.57 7.66 -19.70
CA GLN A 498 -3.11 6.36 -20.11
C GLN A 498 -2.99 5.40 -18.94
N TYR A 499 -4.09 4.72 -18.68
CA TYR A 499 -4.23 3.86 -17.53
C TYR A 499 -4.95 2.60 -17.97
N ASN A 500 -4.49 1.44 -17.52
CA ASN A 500 -5.25 0.20 -17.62
C ASN A 500 -5.93 -0.09 -16.27
N PRO A 501 -7.26 0.10 -16.14
CA PRO A 501 -7.99 -0.20 -14.91
C PRO A 501 -8.13 -1.70 -14.59
N LYS A 502 -7.55 -2.57 -15.43
CA LYS A 502 -7.76 -4.03 -15.41
C LYS A 502 -6.47 -4.84 -15.49
N GLY A 503 -5.28 -4.23 -15.48
CA GLY A 503 -4.03 -4.99 -15.58
C GLY A 503 -2.78 -4.14 -15.35
N ALA A 504 -1.71 -4.81 -14.93
CA ALA A 504 -0.34 -4.29 -14.92
C ALA A 504 0.39 -4.50 -16.26
N VAL A 505 -0.37 -4.79 -17.33
CA VAL A 505 0.10 -4.82 -18.72
C VAL A 505 -0.74 -3.87 -19.58
N TRP A 506 -0.24 -3.47 -20.73
CA TRP A 506 -0.98 -2.56 -21.62
C TRP A 506 -2.29 -3.18 -22.15
N GLY A 507 -3.40 -2.44 -22.03
CA GLY A 507 -4.74 -2.85 -22.49
C GLY A 507 -5.85 -2.02 -21.85
N ASN A 508 -7.09 -2.09 -22.36
CA ASN A 508 -8.27 -1.37 -21.83
C ASN A 508 -8.02 0.13 -21.49
N ILE A 509 -7.25 0.80 -22.33
CA ILE A 509 -6.70 2.12 -21.99
C ILE A 509 -7.79 3.20 -21.83
N VAL A 510 -7.73 3.88 -20.69
CA VAL A 510 -8.49 5.09 -20.33
C VAL A 510 -7.54 6.22 -19.99
N TRP A 511 -8.03 7.45 -19.84
CA TRP A 511 -7.29 8.56 -19.22
C TRP A 511 -7.65 8.66 -17.75
N ALA A 512 -6.78 8.13 -16.88
CA ALA A 512 -6.84 8.45 -15.46
C ALA A 512 -6.45 9.93 -15.24
N HIS A 513 -6.80 10.48 -14.07
CA HIS A 513 -6.69 11.91 -13.81
C HIS A 513 -6.24 12.15 -12.37
N SER A 514 -5.19 12.95 -12.19
CA SER A 514 -4.79 13.49 -10.89
C SER A 514 -4.61 15.00 -10.95
N VAL A 515 -4.76 15.66 -9.79
CA VAL A 515 -4.54 17.10 -9.63
C VAL A 515 -3.54 17.39 -8.52
N SER A 516 -2.78 18.47 -8.68
CA SER A 516 -1.77 18.92 -7.73
C SER A 516 -1.71 20.45 -7.64
N LYS A 517 -1.18 20.98 -6.54
CA LYS A 517 -0.84 22.41 -6.41
C LYS A 517 0.65 22.70 -6.60
N ASP A 518 1.49 21.68 -6.58
CA ASP A 518 2.95 21.81 -6.58
C ASP A 518 3.67 20.82 -7.52
N MET A 519 2.91 20.00 -8.25
CA MET A 519 3.37 18.91 -9.10
C MET A 519 4.20 17.83 -8.36
N VAL A 520 4.14 17.81 -7.03
CA VAL A 520 4.83 16.84 -6.16
C VAL A 520 3.79 15.99 -5.44
N ASN A 521 2.81 16.64 -4.80
CA ASN A 521 1.74 15.97 -4.07
C ASN A 521 0.48 15.89 -4.95
N TRP A 522 -0.04 14.70 -5.17
CA TRP A 522 -1.10 14.42 -6.14
C TRP A 522 -2.34 13.83 -5.48
N VAL A 523 -3.50 14.32 -5.89
CA VAL A 523 -4.81 13.77 -5.51
C VAL A 523 -5.37 13.04 -6.71
N HIS A 524 -5.57 11.73 -6.57
CA HIS A 524 -6.26 10.91 -7.57
C HIS A 524 -7.72 11.33 -7.74
N LEU A 525 -8.18 11.38 -8.98
CA LEU A 525 -9.57 11.59 -9.38
C LEU A 525 -10.06 10.42 -10.22
N GLU A 526 -11.37 10.40 -10.48
CA GLU A 526 -11.97 9.44 -11.39
C GLU A 526 -11.39 9.56 -12.82
N PRO A 527 -11.33 8.47 -13.61
CA PRO A 527 -10.91 8.56 -15.00
C PRO A 527 -11.70 9.62 -15.77
N ALA A 528 -10.98 10.51 -16.44
CA ALA A 528 -11.54 11.64 -17.16
C ALA A 528 -12.12 11.24 -18.53
N ILE A 529 -11.47 10.30 -19.23
CA ILE A 529 -11.87 9.83 -20.56
C ILE A 529 -11.80 8.29 -20.57
N GLU A 530 -12.93 7.63 -20.76
CA GLU A 530 -13.02 6.16 -20.87
C GLU A 530 -13.77 5.77 -22.14
N PRO A 531 -13.51 4.62 -22.80
CA PRO A 531 -14.29 4.17 -23.95
C PRO A 531 -15.80 4.18 -23.67
N SER A 532 -16.54 5.01 -24.42
CA SER A 532 -17.98 5.20 -24.18
C SER A 532 -18.79 5.40 -25.45
N GLU A 533 -18.14 5.76 -26.56
CA GLU A 533 -18.79 6.12 -27.81
C GLU A 533 -18.22 5.30 -28.99
N PRO A 534 -18.93 5.19 -30.14
CA PRO A 534 -18.44 4.43 -31.28
C PRO A 534 -17.05 4.86 -31.79
N PHE A 535 -16.67 6.11 -31.58
CA PHE A 535 -15.39 6.67 -32.05
C PHE A 535 -14.19 6.39 -31.13
N ASP A 536 -14.42 5.84 -29.93
CA ASP A 536 -13.36 5.45 -28.99
C ASP A 536 -13.62 4.12 -28.28
N LYS A 537 -14.57 3.34 -28.80
CA LYS A 537 -15.06 2.06 -28.26
C LYS A 537 -13.97 1.09 -27.83
N TYR A 538 -12.83 1.07 -28.53
CA TYR A 538 -11.75 0.12 -28.29
C TYR A 538 -10.54 0.72 -27.56
N GLY A 539 -10.59 1.99 -27.19
CA GLY A 539 -9.52 2.65 -26.43
C GLY A 539 -9.53 4.16 -26.58
N CYS A 540 -9.16 4.84 -25.50
CA CYS A 540 -8.91 6.28 -25.47
C CYS A 540 -7.40 6.52 -25.32
N TRP A 541 -6.69 6.59 -26.44
CA TRP A 541 -5.24 6.77 -26.48
C TRP A 541 -4.83 8.24 -26.31
N SER A 542 -3.53 8.50 -26.37
CA SER A 542 -2.91 9.76 -25.97
C SER A 542 -3.39 10.97 -26.77
N GLY A 543 -3.06 12.13 -26.22
CA GLY A 543 -3.56 13.41 -26.67
C GLY A 543 -2.92 14.55 -25.91
N SER A 544 -3.51 15.74 -25.99
CA SER A 544 -3.00 16.93 -25.32
C SER A 544 -4.14 17.86 -24.92
N ALA A 545 -3.86 18.74 -23.95
CA ALA A 545 -4.78 19.77 -23.50
C ALA A 545 -4.44 21.11 -24.17
N THR A 546 -5.47 21.83 -24.60
CA THR A 546 -5.34 23.22 -25.05
C THR A 546 -6.21 24.09 -24.16
N VAL A 547 -5.61 25.06 -23.48
CA VAL A 547 -6.35 26.11 -22.75
C VAL A 547 -6.41 27.32 -23.67
N TYR A 548 -7.61 27.64 -24.16
CA TYR A 548 -7.83 28.77 -25.07
C TYR A 548 -8.47 29.96 -24.32
N PRO A 549 -8.47 31.18 -24.90
CA PRO A 549 -8.88 32.40 -24.20
C PRO A 549 -10.23 32.29 -23.48
N GLY A 550 -10.27 32.82 -22.26
CA GLY A 550 -11.42 32.73 -21.36
C GLY A 550 -11.42 31.52 -20.42
N ASP A 551 -10.25 30.93 -20.14
CA ASP A 551 -10.06 29.78 -19.25
C ASP A 551 -10.95 28.59 -19.64
N LYS A 552 -10.89 28.23 -20.92
CA LYS A 552 -11.63 27.09 -21.47
C LYS A 552 -10.64 26.02 -21.91
N PRO A 553 -10.50 24.92 -21.15
CA PRO A 553 -9.69 23.80 -21.59
C PRO A 553 -10.49 22.91 -22.55
N VAL A 554 -9.78 22.34 -23.53
CA VAL A 554 -10.26 21.27 -24.40
C VAL A 554 -9.18 20.20 -24.47
N LEU A 555 -9.58 18.93 -24.40
CA LEU A 555 -8.69 17.78 -24.59
C LEU A 555 -8.87 17.27 -26.01
N TYR A 556 -7.78 17.12 -26.76
CA TYR A 556 -7.75 16.37 -28.01
C TYR A 556 -7.08 15.04 -27.74
N TYR A 557 -7.65 13.94 -28.24
CA TYR A 557 -7.12 12.59 -28.00
C TYR A 557 -7.39 11.66 -29.17
N THR A 558 -6.67 10.54 -29.21
CA THR A 558 -6.88 9.51 -30.23
C THR A 558 -7.89 8.45 -29.74
N GLY A 559 -9.02 8.31 -30.44
CA GLY A 559 -9.98 7.23 -30.22
C GLY A 559 -9.71 6.03 -31.12
N ILE A 560 -10.02 4.82 -30.65
CA ILE A 560 -9.92 3.58 -31.43
C ILE A 560 -11.31 3.07 -31.81
N ILE A 561 -11.59 3.04 -33.11
CA ILE A 561 -12.92 2.63 -33.64
C ILE A 561 -12.99 1.14 -34.00
N LYS A 562 -11.85 0.50 -34.26
CA LYS A 562 -11.71 -0.93 -34.59
C LYS A 562 -10.33 -1.42 -34.13
N GLU A 563 -10.23 -2.66 -33.66
CA GLU A 563 -8.94 -3.26 -33.26
C GLU A 563 -8.03 -3.61 -34.43
N LYS A 564 -8.61 -3.78 -35.63
CA LYS A 564 -7.87 -4.13 -36.85
C LYS A 564 -7.94 -3.01 -37.91
N PRO A 565 -6.86 -2.81 -38.69
CA PRO A 565 -5.55 -3.45 -38.55
C PRO A 565 -4.83 -3.04 -37.26
N ALA A 566 -4.07 -3.97 -36.67
CA ALA A 566 -3.34 -3.69 -35.43
C ALA A 566 -2.34 -2.54 -35.63
N PRO A 567 -2.11 -1.69 -34.60
CA PRO A 567 -2.67 -1.76 -33.24
C PRO A 567 -4.10 -1.17 -33.09
N GLY A 568 -4.76 -0.77 -34.17
CA GLY A 568 -6.15 -0.29 -34.17
C GLY A 568 -6.38 0.83 -35.18
N TYR A 569 -7.61 1.01 -35.64
CA TYR A 569 -8.02 2.14 -36.49
C TYR A 569 -8.15 3.40 -35.62
N GLN A 570 -7.24 4.35 -35.84
CA GLN A 570 -7.07 5.55 -35.03
C GLN A 570 -7.78 6.76 -35.64
N VAL A 571 -8.56 7.49 -34.82
CA VAL A 571 -9.24 8.74 -35.17
C VAL A 571 -8.96 9.80 -34.11
N GLN A 572 -9.13 11.09 -34.43
CA GLN A 572 -8.96 12.15 -33.43
C GLN A 572 -10.31 12.64 -32.94
N ALA A 573 -10.45 12.70 -31.62
CA ALA A 573 -11.63 13.14 -30.92
C ALA A 573 -11.27 14.28 -29.95
N TYR A 574 -12.30 14.95 -29.43
CA TYR A 574 -12.13 15.96 -28.39
C TYR A 574 -13.14 15.80 -27.25
N ALA A 575 -12.76 16.32 -26.09
CA ALA A 575 -13.60 16.40 -24.91
C ALA A 575 -13.50 17.79 -24.27
N ILE A 576 -14.61 18.24 -23.68
CA ILE A 576 -14.71 19.53 -22.98
C ILE A 576 -15.20 19.30 -21.54
N PRO A 577 -14.84 20.17 -20.57
CA PRO A 577 -15.35 20.02 -19.22
C PRO A 577 -16.87 20.10 -19.16
N ALA A 578 -17.49 19.24 -18.36
CA ALA A 578 -18.93 19.34 -18.06
C ALA A 578 -19.24 20.57 -17.20
N ASN A 579 -18.28 21.02 -16.39
CA ASN A 579 -18.40 22.19 -15.53
C ASN A 579 -17.07 22.96 -15.49
N HIS A 580 -17.01 24.09 -16.19
CA HIS A 580 -15.83 24.98 -16.17
C HIS A 580 -15.58 25.62 -14.79
N SER A 581 -16.56 25.61 -13.89
CA SER A 581 -16.37 26.16 -12.52
C SER A 581 -15.75 25.15 -11.56
N ASP A 582 -15.72 23.86 -11.90
CA ASP A 582 -15.02 22.84 -11.11
C ASP A 582 -13.51 22.98 -11.32
N PRO A 583 -12.73 23.40 -10.30
CA PRO A 583 -11.29 23.52 -10.44
C PRO A 583 -10.61 22.15 -10.63
N TYR A 584 -11.27 21.04 -10.29
CA TYR A 584 -10.74 19.70 -10.47
C TYR A 584 -11.09 19.08 -11.82
N LEU A 585 -12.01 19.67 -12.59
CA LEU A 585 -12.41 19.19 -13.93
C LEU A 585 -12.69 17.68 -13.98
N ARG A 586 -13.49 17.17 -13.02
CA ARG A 586 -13.69 15.72 -12.84
C ARG A 586 -14.47 15.06 -13.98
N LYS A 587 -15.38 15.81 -14.61
CA LYS A 587 -16.29 15.30 -15.63
C LYS A 587 -16.04 15.95 -16.98
N TRP A 588 -15.93 15.12 -18.01
CA TRP A 588 -15.71 15.55 -19.39
C TRP A 588 -16.85 15.07 -20.28
N ILE A 589 -17.33 15.97 -21.15
CA ILE A 589 -18.31 15.69 -22.17
C ILE A 589 -17.56 15.42 -23.47
N LYS A 590 -17.90 14.32 -24.15
CA LYS A 590 -17.47 14.04 -25.51
C LYS A 590 -18.58 14.47 -26.46
N PRO A 591 -18.39 15.53 -27.25
CA PRO A 591 -19.45 16.01 -28.12
C PRO A 591 -19.79 15.02 -29.25
N ALA A 592 -21.03 15.08 -29.73
CA ALA A 592 -21.61 14.11 -30.67
C ALA A 592 -21.08 14.22 -32.11
N ASP A 593 -20.38 15.31 -32.44
CA ASP A 593 -19.69 15.55 -33.70
C ASP A 593 -18.33 14.83 -33.78
N ASN A 594 -17.94 14.10 -32.75
CA ASN A 594 -16.77 13.22 -32.78
C ASN A 594 -16.96 12.01 -33.73
N PRO A 595 -15.87 11.49 -34.32
CA PRO A 595 -14.51 12.03 -34.25
C PRO A 595 -14.35 13.21 -35.23
N ILE A 596 -13.63 14.24 -34.79
CA ILE A 596 -13.38 15.47 -35.57
C ILE A 596 -12.41 15.25 -36.73
N ILE A 597 -11.57 14.21 -36.68
CA ILE A 597 -10.65 13.86 -37.77
C ILE A 597 -10.60 12.33 -37.96
N LYS A 598 -10.79 11.89 -39.20
CA LYS A 598 -10.58 10.50 -39.63
C LYS A 598 -9.46 10.45 -40.68
N PRO A 599 -8.62 9.39 -40.69
CA PRO A 599 -7.76 9.10 -41.82
C PRO A 599 -8.54 9.07 -43.14
N THR A 600 -8.05 9.79 -44.15
CA THR A 600 -8.60 9.81 -45.52
C THR A 600 -7.66 9.09 -46.48
N SER A 601 -6.37 9.41 -46.40
CA SER A 601 -5.29 8.78 -47.17
C SER A 601 -4.13 8.33 -46.27
N GLU A 602 -4.21 8.63 -44.97
CA GLU A 602 -3.23 8.29 -43.96
C GLU A 602 -3.31 6.81 -43.58
N ASN A 603 -2.24 6.31 -42.98
CA ASN A 603 -2.23 4.98 -42.43
C ASN A 603 -3.14 4.92 -41.18
N VAL A 604 -4.24 4.18 -41.29
CA VAL A 604 -5.26 4.08 -40.24
C VAL A 604 -4.74 3.51 -38.92
N SER A 605 -3.65 2.72 -38.93
CA SER A 605 -3.04 2.16 -37.71
C SER A 605 -1.78 2.90 -37.25
N ALA A 606 -1.49 4.04 -37.87
CA ALA A 606 -0.36 4.89 -37.54
C ALA A 606 -0.76 6.37 -37.72
N PHE A 607 -1.73 6.84 -36.94
CA PHE A 607 -2.28 8.20 -37.00
C PHE A 607 -2.81 8.62 -35.61
N ARG A 608 -1.94 9.11 -34.73
CA ARG A 608 -2.27 9.31 -33.30
C ARG A 608 -1.56 10.48 -32.64
N ASP A 609 -1.98 10.77 -31.42
CA ASP A 609 -1.36 11.66 -30.44
C ASP A 609 -1.39 13.14 -30.86
N PRO A 610 -2.58 13.77 -30.95
CA PRO A 610 -2.68 15.19 -31.29
C PRO A 610 -1.96 16.08 -30.26
N THR A 611 -1.23 17.09 -30.73
CA THR A 611 -0.49 18.03 -29.87
C THR A 611 -1.40 19.05 -29.18
N THR A 612 -0.84 19.78 -28.21
CA THR A 612 -1.43 21.04 -27.78
C THR A 612 -1.56 21.96 -28.99
N ALA A 613 -2.71 22.60 -29.13
CA ALA A 613 -2.95 23.50 -30.25
C ALA A 613 -2.34 24.88 -29.98
N TRP A 614 -1.91 25.54 -31.05
CA TRP A 614 -1.39 26.91 -31.01
C TRP A 614 -2.16 27.80 -31.98
N TYR A 615 -2.24 29.09 -31.68
CA TYR A 615 -2.99 30.06 -32.47
C TYR A 615 -2.09 31.09 -33.13
N ASN A 616 -2.20 31.23 -34.45
CA ASN A 616 -1.67 32.37 -35.19
C ASN A 616 -2.33 32.50 -36.56
N ASN A 617 -2.19 33.66 -37.20
CA ASN A 617 -2.71 33.94 -38.54
C ASN A 617 -4.22 33.61 -38.68
N GLY A 618 -5.02 33.85 -37.63
CA GLY A 618 -6.46 33.62 -37.63
C GLY A 618 -6.89 32.15 -37.47
N HIS A 619 -5.97 31.23 -37.22
CA HIS A 619 -6.24 29.80 -37.15
C HIS A 619 -5.59 29.14 -35.93
N TRP A 620 -6.32 28.23 -35.31
CA TRP A 620 -5.77 27.19 -34.43
C TRP A 620 -5.13 26.10 -35.26
N LYS A 621 -4.03 25.54 -34.74
CA LYS A 621 -3.22 24.53 -35.40
C LYS A 621 -2.79 23.48 -34.39
N PHE A 622 -2.81 22.22 -34.79
CA PHE A 622 -2.10 21.15 -34.09
C PHE A 622 -1.56 20.15 -35.11
N VAL A 623 -0.71 19.25 -34.65
CA VAL A 623 -0.23 18.13 -35.47
C VAL A 623 -0.63 16.77 -34.91
N VAL A 624 -0.71 15.78 -35.78
CA VAL A 624 -0.95 14.37 -35.45
C VAL A 624 0.23 13.55 -35.99
N GLY A 625 0.79 12.69 -35.14
CA GLY A 625 1.89 11.81 -35.48
C GLY A 625 1.44 10.68 -36.40
N SER A 626 2.28 10.33 -37.38
CA SER A 626 1.98 9.32 -38.39
C SER A 626 3.25 8.75 -39.02
N ARG A 627 3.09 7.75 -39.88
CA ARG A 627 4.08 7.37 -40.89
C ARG A 627 3.48 7.14 -42.28
N HIS A 628 4.34 7.23 -43.29
CA HIS A 628 4.10 6.70 -44.62
C HIS A 628 5.32 5.87 -45.04
N ASN A 629 5.14 4.56 -45.16
CA ASN A 629 6.26 3.59 -45.21
C ASN A 629 7.20 3.81 -44.02
N HIS A 630 8.51 3.94 -44.26
CA HIS A 630 9.51 4.19 -43.21
C HIS A 630 9.71 5.69 -42.88
N ARG A 631 8.92 6.59 -43.48
CA ARG A 631 8.98 8.04 -43.20
C ARG A 631 8.03 8.41 -42.07
N GLY A 632 8.57 8.94 -40.97
CA GLY A 632 7.79 9.60 -39.93
C GLY A 632 7.25 10.95 -40.41
N ILE A 633 6.00 11.25 -40.07
CA ILE A 633 5.25 12.41 -40.56
C ILE A 633 4.45 13.02 -39.41
N ALA A 634 4.48 14.35 -39.30
CA ALA A 634 3.52 15.11 -38.51
C ALA A 634 2.53 15.82 -39.44
N TYR A 635 1.28 15.39 -39.46
CA TYR A 635 0.23 16.01 -40.27
C TYR A 635 -0.31 17.25 -39.59
N LEU A 636 -0.31 18.37 -40.30
CA LEU A 636 -0.82 19.66 -39.82
C LEU A 636 -2.33 19.77 -40.09
N TYR A 637 -3.05 20.22 -39.08
CA TYR A 637 -4.47 20.57 -39.16
C TYR A 637 -4.70 22.01 -38.77
N ARG A 638 -5.70 22.65 -39.39
CA ARG A 638 -6.11 24.04 -39.12
C ARG A 638 -7.59 24.11 -38.75
N SER A 639 -7.93 24.94 -37.79
CA SER A 639 -9.31 25.23 -37.39
C SER A 639 -9.51 26.71 -37.09
N ARG A 640 -10.73 27.21 -37.24
CA ARG A 640 -11.12 28.56 -36.78
C ARG A 640 -11.89 28.53 -35.45
N ASP A 641 -12.47 27.40 -35.11
CA ASP A 641 -13.46 27.22 -34.05
C ASP A 641 -13.06 26.14 -33.02
N LEU A 642 -11.86 25.55 -33.15
CA LEU A 642 -11.35 24.41 -32.37
C LEU A 642 -12.09 23.08 -32.58
N ILE A 643 -13.11 23.05 -33.43
CA ILE A 643 -13.99 21.89 -33.64
C ILE A 643 -13.85 21.35 -35.07
N THR A 644 -13.95 22.23 -36.07
CA THR A 644 -13.85 21.88 -37.48
C THR A 644 -12.39 21.97 -37.92
N TRP A 645 -11.78 20.82 -38.22
CA TRP A 645 -10.36 20.74 -38.59
C TRP A 645 -10.15 20.35 -40.05
N VAL A 646 -9.34 21.14 -40.75
CA VAL A 646 -8.96 20.89 -42.15
C VAL A 646 -7.48 20.56 -42.23
N LYS A 647 -7.17 19.40 -42.82
CA LYS A 647 -5.79 18.96 -43.07
C LYS A 647 -5.08 19.89 -44.06
N ALA A 648 -3.85 20.29 -43.76
CA ALA A 648 -3.01 21.00 -44.71
C ALA A 648 -2.55 20.10 -45.87
N LYS A 649 -2.35 20.68 -47.05
CA LYS A 649 -1.87 19.94 -48.25
C LYS A 649 -0.43 19.41 -48.11
N HIS A 650 0.32 19.91 -47.14
CA HIS A 650 1.68 19.49 -46.83
C HIS A 650 1.78 19.07 -45.35
N PRO A 651 2.71 18.18 -44.98
CA PRO A 651 2.98 17.90 -43.58
C PRO A 651 3.60 19.13 -42.90
N PHE A 652 3.50 19.17 -41.57
CA PHE A 652 4.21 20.16 -40.76
C PHE A 652 5.72 19.93 -40.86
N HIS A 653 6.14 18.68 -40.63
CA HIS A 653 7.50 18.16 -40.81
C HIS A 653 7.46 16.66 -41.11
N SER A 654 8.52 16.13 -41.72
CA SER A 654 8.67 14.69 -41.96
C SER A 654 10.13 14.30 -42.17
N LYS A 655 10.52 13.08 -41.78
CA LYS A 655 11.88 12.56 -41.96
C LYS A 655 11.88 11.10 -42.42
N LYS A 656 12.68 10.79 -43.43
CA LYS A 656 12.90 9.39 -43.90
C LYS A 656 13.52 8.55 -42.78
N ASP A 657 13.24 7.26 -42.81
CA ASP A 657 13.93 6.24 -42.01
C ASP A 657 13.85 6.49 -40.50
N THR A 658 12.71 7.01 -40.04
CA THR A 658 12.43 7.26 -38.62
C THR A 658 11.27 6.42 -38.07
N GLY A 659 10.52 5.74 -38.94
CA GLY A 659 9.38 4.92 -38.53
C GLY A 659 8.16 5.75 -38.12
N MET A 660 7.35 5.22 -37.21
CA MET A 660 6.19 5.95 -36.66
C MET A 660 6.65 7.05 -35.71
N TRP A 661 6.11 8.26 -35.90
CA TRP A 661 6.21 9.34 -34.94
C TRP A 661 5.03 9.30 -33.98
N GLU A 662 5.32 9.02 -32.72
CA GLU A 662 4.38 9.05 -31.61
C GLU A 662 4.57 10.32 -30.80
N CYS A 663 3.52 10.74 -30.10
CA CYS A 663 3.54 11.84 -29.15
C CYS A 663 4.35 13.06 -29.62
N PRO A 664 4.03 13.62 -30.81
CA PRO A 664 4.65 14.85 -31.24
C PRO A 664 4.42 15.95 -30.19
N ASP A 665 5.34 16.89 -30.13
CA ASP A 665 5.18 18.12 -29.37
C ASP A 665 5.86 19.27 -30.11
N PHE A 666 5.23 20.44 -30.10
CA PHE A 666 5.70 21.63 -30.79
C PHE A 666 5.47 22.85 -29.92
N TYR A 667 6.55 23.54 -29.57
CA TYR A 667 6.45 24.70 -28.70
C TYR A 667 7.62 25.69 -28.87
N PRO A 668 7.41 26.97 -28.53
CA PRO A 668 8.46 27.98 -28.53
C PRO A 668 9.29 27.97 -27.25
N VAL A 669 10.57 28.35 -27.38
CA VAL A 669 11.50 28.65 -26.29
C VAL A 669 12.12 30.02 -26.52
N SER A 670 12.37 30.76 -25.44
CA SER A 670 13.03 32.05 -25.54
C SER A 670 14.53 31.87 -25.80
N SER A 671 15.09 32.69 -26.68
CA SER A 671 16.55 32.83 -26.79
C SER A 671 17.16 33.75 -25.72
N ARG A 672 16.33 34.30 -24.82
CA ARG A 672 16.74 35.17 -23.73
C ARG A 672 16.24 34.64 -22.39
N GLY A 673 17.17 34.30 -21.50
CA GLY A 673 16.84 33.83 -20.15
C GLY A 673 16.24 32.42 -20.12
N THR A 674 15.62 32.08 -19.00
CA THR A 674 15.14 30.71 -18.71
C THR A 674 13.62 30.60 -18.58
N HIS A 675 12.89 31.63 -18.97
CA HIS A 675 11.42 31.63 -18.93
C HIS A 675 10.85 30.78 -20.07
N GLY A 676 9.78 30.07 -19.77
CA GLY A 676 8.97 29.37 -20.76
C GLY A 676 8.09 30.35 -21.53
N LEU A 677 7.61 29.89 -22.69
CA LEU A 677 6.70 30.65 -23.53
C LEU A 677 5.41 29.85 -23.74
N ASP A 678 4.29 30.58 -23.83
CA ASP A 678 3.02 30.05 -24.31
C ASP A 678 3.20 29.43 -25.69
N THR A 679 2.47 28.35 -25.99
CA THR A 679 2.62 27.61 -27.26
C THR A 679 2.33 28.47 -28.49
N SER A 680 1.54 29.55 -28.36
CA SER A 680 1.22 30.51 -29.42
C SER A 680 2.20 31.68 -29.52
N ALA A 681 3.25 31.73 -28.70
CA ALA A 681 4.19 32.85 -28.69
C ALA A 681 4.99 32.96 -30.00
N LEU A 682 5.06 34.18 -30.54
CA LEU A 682 5.83 34.56 -31.73
C LEU A 682 6.79 35.71 -31.39
N GLY A 683 7.92 35.83 -32.09
CA GLY A 683 8.80 36.99 -31.99
C GLY A 683 10.24 36.75 -32.46
N ASN A 684 11.03 37.82 -32.50
CA ASN A 684 12.42 37.81 -32.98
C ASN A 684 13.41 37.06 -32.06
N HIS A 685 13.01 36.78 -30.82
CA HIS A 685 13.84 36.08 -29.82
C HIS A 685 13.20 34.74 -29.41
N VAL A 686 12.58 34.08 -30.38
CA VAL A 686 11.90 32.80 -30.21
C VAL A 686 12.54 31.77 -31.12
N LYS A 687 12.89 30.62 -30.53
CA LYS A 687 13.22 29.39 -31.25
C LYS A 687 12.13 28.37 -31.01
N TYR A 688 11.99 27.39 -31.87
CA TYR A 688 10.97 26.36 -31.72
C TYR A 688 11.61 24.99 -31.50
N VAL A 689 10.99 24.23 -30.61
CA VAL A 689 11.31 22.84 -30.35
C VAL A 689 10.26 22.01 -31.08
N PHE A 690 10.72 21.04 -31.87
CA PHE A 690 9.85 20.01 -32.42
C PHE A 690 10.34 18.64 -31.97
N LYS A 691 9.51 17.95 -31.19
CA LYS A 691 9.82 16.67 -30.56
C LYS A 691 8.92 15.57 -31.09
N ASN A 692 9.46 14.36 -31.22
CA ASN A 692 8.72 13.14 -31.53
C ASN A 692 9.31 11.96 -30.75
N SER A 693 8.46 11.03 -30.34
CA SER A 693 8.85 9.73 -29.83
C SER A 693 8.90 8.74 -30.99
N LEU A 694 10.04 8.07 -31.20
CA LEU A 694 10.23 7.18 -32.35
C LEU A 694 9.99 5.73 -31.97
N GLU A 695 8.88 5.16 -32.46
CA GLU A 695 8.42 3.78 -32.17
C GLU A 695 9.55 2.75 -32.33
N VAL A 696 10.36 2.92 -33.37
CA VAL A 696 11.42 1.97 -33.75
C VAL A 696 12.61 1.96 -32.80
N THR A 697 12.92 3.09 -32.17
CA THR A 697 14.07 3.18 -31.23
C THR A 697 13.64 3.15 -29.76
N ARG A 698 12.35 3.40 -29.48
CA ARG A 698 11.80 3.56 -28.13
C ARG A 698 12.46 4.70 -27.31
N TYR A 699 12.95 5.74 -28.00
CA TYR A 699 13.40 7.00 -27.41
C TYR A 699 12.65 8.18 -28.02
N GLU A 700 12.63 9.34 -27.34
CA GLU A 700 12.30 10.61 -27.99
C GLU A 700 13.49 11.44 -28.43
N TYR A 701 13.22 12.19 -29.50
CA TYR A 701 14.15 13.12 -30.09
C TYR A 701 13.48 14.46 -30.28
N TYR A 702 14.23 15.51 -30.10
CA TYR A 702 13.82 16.85 -30.46
C TYR A 702 14.84 17.49 -31.39
N THR A 703 14.35 18.46 -32.15
CA THR A 703 15.18 19.38 -32.91
C THR A 703 14.86 20.79 -32.49
N LEU A 704 15.83 21.68 -32.68
CA LEU A 704 15.66 23.12 -32.58
C LEU A 704 15.60 23.72 -33.97
N GLY A 705 14.70 24.67 -34.17
CA GLY A 705 14.51 25.26 -35.49
C GLY A 705 13.65 26.51 -35.48
N ARG A 706 13.19 26.86 -36.68
CA ARG A 706 12.28 27.97 -36.92
C ARG A 706 10.93 27.49 -37.42
N TYR A 707 9.91 28.28 -37.12
CA TYR A 707 8.58 28.10 -37.66
C TYR A 707 8.34 29.10 -38.79
N ASP A 708 8.22 28.58 -40.02
CA ASP A 708 7.89 29.38 -41.19
C ASP A 708 6.38 29.64 -41.21
N LEU A 709 5.96 30.83 -40.77
CA LEU A 709 4.54 31.20 -40.65
C LEU A 709 3.81 31.29 -42.00
N VAL A 710 4.54 31.55 -43.09
CA VAL A 710 3.97 31.69 -44.44
C VAL A 710 3.72 30.30 -45.04
N LYS A 711 4.73 29.43 -44.96
CA LYS A 711 4.62 28.05 -45.47
C LYS A 711 3.91 27.13 -44.50
N ASP A 712 3.76 27.55 -43.24
CA ASP A 712 3.20 26.78 -42.14
C ASP A 712 3.94 25.46 -41.90
N ARG A 713 5.27 25.56 -41.86
CA ARG A 713 6.18 24.42 -41.71
C ARG A 713 7.24 24.68 -40.67
N TYR A 714 7.58 23.62 -39.94
CA TYR A 714 8.76 23.61 -39.09
C TYR A 714 10.00 23.28 -39.93
N ILE A 715 11.09 24.02 -39.68
CA ILE A 715 12.36 23.84 -40.37
C ILE A 715 13.44 23.74 -39.28
N PRO A 716 14.03 22.54 -39.07
CA PRO A 716 15.11 22.37 -38.12
C PRO A 716 16.33 23.19 -38.57
N ASP A 717 17.09 23.68 -37.59
CA ASP A 717 18.36 24.35 -37.87
C ASP A 717 19.38 23.36 -38.43
N ASN A 718 20.29 23.86 -39.28
CA ASN A 718 21.39 23.04 -39.82
C ASN A 718 22.28 22.44 -38.72
N SER A 719 22.33 23.05 -37.53
CA SER A 719 23.08 22.56 -36.37
C SER A 719 22.31 21.55 -35.52
N SER A 720 21.06 21.24 -35.85
CA SER A 720 20.21 20.30 -35.11
C SER A 720 19.97 19.06 -35.95
N VAL A 721 20.64 17.95 -35.61
CA VAL A 721 20.47 16.67 -36.33
C VAL A 721 19.03 16.17 -36.18
N ASP A 722 18.40 15.82 -37.30
CA ASP A 722 17.03 15.33 -37.37
C ASP A 722 17.01 13.82 -37.64
N GLY A 723 16.22 13.07 -36.87
CA GLY A 723 16.15 11.59 -36.91
C GLY A 723 16.89 10.93 -35.75
N TRP A 724 17.38 9.70 -35.95
CA TRP A 724 17.96 8.87 -34.87
C TRP A 724 19.23 9.46 -34.24
N GLY A 725 20.01 10.25 -34.98
CA GLY A 725 21.16 10.97 -34.43
C GLY A 725 20.83 12.30 -33.74
N GLY A 726 19.54 12.60 -33.54
CA GLY A 726 19.08 13.86 -32.97
C GLY A 726 19.30 13.99 -31.47
N LEU A 727 19.00 15.18 -30.95
CA LEU A 727 19.07 15.45 -29.51
C LEU A 727 17.92 14.72 -28.79
N ARG A 728 18.20 14.18 -27.61
CA ARG A 728 17.19 13.56 -26.73
C ARG A 728 17.00 14.44 -25.49
N TYR A 729 15.80 14.41 -24.91
CA TYR A 729 15.63 14.98 -23.57
C TYR A 729 16.41 14.18 -22.53
N ASP A 730 16.42 12.87 -22.69
CA ASP A 730 17.04 11.95 -21.76
C ASP A 730 17.64 10.79 -22.57
N TYR A 731 18.83 10.35 -22.20
CA TYR A 731 19.56 9.30 -22.91
C TYR A 731 19.31 7.90 -22.34
N GLY A 732 18.39 7.76 -21.38
CA GLY A 732 18.01 6.49 -20.74
C GLY A 732 16.52 6.13 -20.91
N ASN A 733 15.89 5.57 -19.86
CA ASN A 733 14.48 5.19 -19.84
C ASN A 733 13.58 6.43 -19.76
N PHE A 734 13.28 7.02 -20.91
CA PHE A 734 12.37 8.16 -21.07
C PHE A 734 11.61 7.96 -22.37
N TYR A 735 10.28 8.08 -22.35
CA TYR A 735 9.47 7.97 -23.54
C TYR A 735 8.17 8.75 -23.44
N ALA A 736 7.53 8.95 -24.60
CA ALA A 736 6.23 9.61 -24.75
C ALA A 736 6.10 10.96 -24.02
N SER A 737 7.19 11.71 -23.91
CA SER A 737 7.18 12.98 -23.18
C SER A 737 6.23 14.01 -23.79
N LYS A 738 5.69 14.86 -22.92
CA LYS A 738 4.83 15.97 -23.31
C LYS A 738 5.11 17.18 -22.46
N SER A 739 5.10 18.36 -23.08
CA SER A 739 5.26 19.61 -22.36
C SER A 739 3.96 20.39 -22.20
N PHE A 740 3.91 21.23 -21.18
CA PHE A 740 2.93 22.30 -21.08
C PHE A 740 3.60 23.60 -20.59
N TYR A 741 2.94 24.71 -20.88
CA TYR A 741 3.33 26.01 -20.34
C TYR A 741 2.63 26.23 -18.99
N ASP A 742 3.41 26.48 -17.95
CA ASP A 742 2.94 26.93 -16.65
C ASP A 742 2.84 28.47 -16.68
N PRO A 743 1.61 29.03 -16.75
CA PRO A 743 1.42 30.47 -16.88
C PRO A 743 1.70 31.22 -15.57
N ILE A 744 1.69 30.53 -14.42
CA ILE A 744 1.89 31.15 -13.11
C ILE A 744 3.37 31.41 -12.88
N GLN A 745 4.20 30.40 -13.10
CA GLN A 745 5.65 30.52 -12.92
C GLN A 745 6.40 30.87 -14.22
N LYS A 746 5.67 31.06 -15.32
CA LYS A 746 6.22 31.42 -16.64
C LYS A 746 7.36 30.50 -17.06
N ARG A 747 7.11 29.20 -16.96
CA ARG A 747 8.09 28.14 -17.26
C ARG A 747 7.43 27.06 -18.11
N ARG A 748 8.22 26.34 -18.88
CA ARG A 748 7.74 25.15 -19.59
C ARG A 748 8.17 23.93 -18.80
N ILE A 749 7.22 23.03 -18.58
CA ILE A 749 7.44 21.78 -17.87
C ILE A 749 7.32 20.65 -18.88
N VAL A 750 8.29 19.75 -18.86
CA VAL A 750 8.27 18.48 -19.58
C VAL A 750 8.06 17.35 -18.58
N TRP A 751 7.17 16.46 -18.99
CA TRP A 751 6.78 15.24 -18.34
C TRP A 751 7.21 14.06 -19.21
N GLY A 752 7.52 12.91 -18.61
CA GLY A 752 8.04 11.75 -19.33
C GLY A 752 7.80 10.46 -18.60
N TRP A 753 7.41 9.44 -19.37
CA TRP A 753 7.11 8.11 -18.87
C TRP A 753 8.37 7.24 -18.91
N ALA A 754 8.66 6.56 -17.80
CA ALA A 754 9.62 5.48 -17.76
C ALA A 754 8.87 4.14 -17.67
N ASN A 755 9.01 3.32 -18.72
CA ASN A 755 8.54 1.94 -18.70
C ASN A 755 9.37 1.09 -17.72
N GLU A 756 8.87 -0.10 -17.40
CA GLU A 756 9.58 -1.03 -16.55
C GLU A 756 10.79 -1.64 -17.30
N SER A 757 11.84 -1.94 -16.54
CA SER A 757 12.95 -2.79 -16.99
C SER A 757 12.91 -4.20 -16.39
N SER A 758 11.91 -4.48 -15.54
CA SER A 758 11.52 -5.83 -15.14
C SER A 758 10.73 -6.53 -16.25
N THR A 759 10.56 -7.84 -16.08
CA THR A 759 9.75 -8.68 -16.98
C THR A 759 8.25 -8.41 -16.81
N SER A 760 7.44 -8.75 -17.82
CA SER A 760 5.99 -8.61 -17.73
C SER A 760 5.39 -9.52 -16.64
N GLU A 761 5.99 -10.68 -16.38
CA GLU A 761 5.58 -11.54 -15.26
C GLU A 761 5.82 -10.88 -13.91
N GLU A 762 6.96 -10.19 -13.74
CA GLU A 762 7.27 -9.42 -12.53
C GLU A 762 6.35 -8.20 -12.38
N ASP A 763 6.02 -7.53 -13.49
CA ASP A 763 5.05 -6.43 -13.52
C ASP A 763 3.66 -6.89 -13.07
N ILE A 764 3.20 -8.04 -13.59
CA ILE A 764 1.94 -8.67 -13.16
C ILE A 764 2.03 -9.08 -11.68
N ALA A 765 3.15 -9.67 -11.25
CA ALA A 765 3.32 -10.15 -9.88
C ALA A 765 3.36 -9.01 -8.85
N LYS A 766 4.00 -7.87 -9.18
CA LYS A 766 4.03 -6.69 -8.32
C LYS A 766 2.76 -5.84 -8.40
N GLY A 767 1.90 -6.10 -9.39
CA GLY A 767 0.56 -5.51 -9.52
C GLY A 767 0.53 -4.13 -10.19
N TRP A 768 1.67 -3.59 -10.60
CA TRP A 768 1.77 -2.30 -11.27
C TRP A 768 2.90 -2.24 -12.30
N ALA A 769 2.81 -1.33 -13.28
CA ALA A 769 3.89 -1.05 -14.24
C ALA A 769 3.86 0.38 -14.77
N GLY A 770 5.05 0.96 -14.94
CA GLY A 770 5.26 2.30 -15.48
C GLY A 770 5.19 3.38 -14.41
N ILE A 771 6.14 4.31 -14.45
CA ILE A 771 6.14 5.50 -13.58
C ILE A 771 6.22 6.76 -14.45
N GLN A 772 5.70 7.86 -13.92
CA GLN A 772 6.08 9.19 -14.42
C GLN A 772 7.34 9.64 -13.69
N LEU A 773 8.24 10.25 -14.44
CA LEU A 773 9.45 10.83 -13.90
C LEU A 773 9.17 12.21 -13.32
N ILE A 774 10.09 12.70 -12.50
CA ILE A 774 9.92 14.01 -11.90
C ILE A 774 9.80 15.08 -13.01
N PRO A 775 8.78 15.95 -12.95
CA PRO A 775 8.59 17.00 -13.95
C PRO A 775 9.81 17.91 -14.01
N ARG A 776 10.19 18.27 -15.24
CA ARG A 776 11.42 19.03 -15.52
C ARG A 776 11.08 20.38 -16.12
N LYS A 777 11.61 21.46 -15.55
CA LYS A 777 11.67 22.76 -16.23
C LYS A 777 12.61 22.64 -17.42
N VAL A 778 12.20 23.13 -18.59
CA VAL A 778 12.98 23.15 -19.83
C VAL A 778 13.17 24.57 -20.37
N TRP A 779 14.38 24.88 -20.84
CA TRP A 779 14.70 26.14 -21.52
C TRP A 779 15.87 25.98 -22.49
N LEU A 780 16.12 26.99 -23.32
CA LEU A 780 17.20 26.97 -24.32
C LEU A 780 18.57 27.25 -23.67
N ASP A 781 19.58 26.46 -24.04
CA ASP A 781 20.98 26.74 -23.69
C ASP A 781 21.46 28.06 -24.29
N HIS A 782 22.40 28.72 -23.63
CA HIS A 782 22.95 29.99 -24.12
C HIS A 782 23.60 29.86 -25.51
N SER A 783 24.16 28.69 -25.84
CA SER A 783 24.68 28.40 -27.19
C SER A 783 23.58 28.36 -28.26
N GLY A 784 22.31 28.19 -27.87
CA GLY A 784 21.19 27.99 -28.76
C GLY A 784 21.17 26.62 -29.46
N LYS A 785 22.05 25.67 -29.08
CA LYS A 785 22.20 24.38 -29.76
C LYS A 785 21.45 23.22 -29.12
N GLN A 786 21.06 23.34 -27.85
CA GLN A 786 20.32 22.31 -27.11
C GLN A 786 19.42 22.92 -26.05
N LEU A 787 18.60 22.09 -25.42
CA LEU A 787 17.79 22.45 -24.26
C LEU A 787 18.49 22.02 -22.96
N LEU A 788 18.26 22.77 -21.88
CA LEU A 788 18.57 22.33 -20.52
C LEU A 788 17.28 21.87 -19.85
N GLN A 789 17.41 20.92 -18.93
CA GLN A 789 16.31 20.41 -18.14
C GLN A 789 16.70 20.28 -16.67
N TRP A 790 15.83 20.72 -15.77
CA TRP A 790 16.09 20.60 -14.34
C TRP A 790 14.82 20.20 -13.59
N PRO A 791 14.90 19.30 -12.60
CA PRO A 791 13.76 18.99 -11.74
C PRO A 791 13.13 20.27 -11.18
N ILE A 792 11.79 20.31 -11.12
CA ILE A 792 11.08 21.47 -10.56
C ILE A 792 11.57 21.78 -9.14
N CYS A 793 11.59 23.07 -8.79
CA CYS A 793 12.09 23.51 -7.49
C CYS A 793 11.17 23.10 -6.33
N GLU A 794 9.89 22.80 -6.60
CA GLU A 794 8.96 22.29 -5.61
C GLU A 794 9.40 20.98 -4.97
N LEU A 795 10.14 20.15 -5.72
CA LEU A 795 10.70 18.89 -5.22
C LEU A 795 11.61 19.12 -4.01
N GLU A 796 12.30 20.26 -3.95
CA GLU A 796 13.24 20.59 -2.88
C GLU A 796 12.57 20.69 -1.51
N LYS A 797 11.24 20.86 -1.46
CA LYS A 797 10.44 20.83 -0.22
C LYS A 797 10.44 19.46 0.46
N LEU A 798 10.76 18.39 -0.26
CA LEU A 798 10.88 17.04 0.29
C LEU A 798 12.23 16.79 0.98
N ARG A 799 13.25 17.64 0.75
CA ARG A 799 14.57 17.48 1.35
C ARG A 799 14.48 17.58 2.88
N CYS A 800 15.01 16.58 3.58
CA CYS A 800 15.06 16.57 5.05
C CYS A 800 16.51 16.50 5.55
N GLN A 801 16.94 15.36 6.09
CA GLN A 801 18.29 15.17 6.61
C GLN A 801 19.33 15.41 5.52
N LYS A 802 20.35 16.23 5.83
CA LYS A 802 21.39 16.65 4.89
C LYS A 802 22.77 16.17 5.34
N THR A 803 23.51 15.55 4.43
CA THR A 803 24.94 15.24 4.57
C THR A 803 25.75 16.07 3.59
N GLN A 804 26.93 16.55 4.00
CA GLN A 804 27.79 17.39 3.18
C GLN A 804 29.24 16.93 3.20
N LEU A 805 29.90 17.02 2.04
CA LEU A 805 31.35 16.85 1.92
C LEU A 805 31.95 18.07 1.21
N HIS A 806 33.12 18.48 1.66
CA HIS A 806 33.84 19.65 1.14
C HIS A 806 35.32 19.37 0.98
N ASN A 807 35.85 19.66 -0.20
CA ASN A 807 37.26 19.47 -0.57
C ASN A 807 37.85 18.09 -0.23
N VAL A 808 37.06 17.03 -0.40
CA VAL A 808 37.50 15.64 -0.18
C VAL A 808 38.16 15.12 -1.45
N LYS A 809 39.39 14.62 -1.34
CA LYS A 809 40.08 13.95 -2.44
C LYS A 809 39.63 12.49 -2.50
N VAL A 810 39.39 12.01 -3.71
CA VAL A 810 39.03 10.62 -4.02
C VAL A 810 40.12 10.08 -4.95
N HIS A 811 41.01 9.30 -4.38
CA HIS A 811 42.13 8.71 -5.08
C HIS A 811 41.68 7.55 -5.96
N LYS A 812 42.59 7.09 -6.84
CA LYS A 812 42.34 5.94 -7.70
C LYS A 812 41.95 4.71 -6.86
N GLY A 813 40.84 4.08 -7.21
CA GLY A 813 40.29 2.88 -6.57
C GLY A 813 39.56 3.18 -5.26
N GLU A 814 39.46 4.45 -4.85
CA GLU A 814 38.80 4.82 -3.60
C GLU A 814 37.28 4.90 -3.79
N ILE A 815 36.56 4.36 -2.81
CA ILE A 815 35.10 4.37 -2.71
C ILE A 815 34.75 4.93 -1.33
N ILE A 816 34.00 6.02 -1.31
CA ILE A 816 33.61 6.75 -0.10
C ILE A 816 32.10 6.65 0.05
N GLU A 817 31.65 6.00 1.11
CA GLU A 817 30.23 5.90 1.45
C GLU A 817 29.69 7.24 1.98
N ILE A 818 28.53 7.66 1.46
CA ILE A 818 27.78 8.81 1.95
C ILE A 818 26.81 8.32 3.03
N LYS A 819 27.17 8.58 4.30
CA LYS A 819 26.40 8.14 5.46
C LYS A 819 25.34 9.16 5.86
N GLU A 820 24.50 8.76 6.82
CA GLU A 820 23.51 9.64 7.44
C GLU A 820 22.46 10.18 6.44
N ILE A 821 22.11 9.36 5.46
CA ILE A 821 21.02 9.61 4.52
C ILE A 821 20.20 8.35 4.27
N THR A 822 18.95 8.51 3.86
CA THR A 822 18.12 7.45 3.30
C THR A 822 18.53 7.20 1.84
N ALA A 823 19.59 6.43 1.61
CA ALA A 823 20.19 6.27 0.28
C ALA A 823 19.26 5.66 -0.80
N VAL A 824 18.19 4.97 -0.39
CA VAL A 824 17.15 4.46 -1.31
C VAL A 824 16.22 5.57 -1.84
N GLN A 825 16.14 6.71 -1.16
CA GLN A 825 15.26 7.83 -1.51
C GLN A 825 15.96 9.16 -1.18
N ALA A 826 16.73 9.68 -2.14
CA ALA A 826 17.67 10.77 -1.93
C ALA A 826 17.82 11.71 -3.14
N ASP A 827 18.22 12.96 -2.86
CA ASP A 827 18.64 13.95 -3.85
C ASP A 827 20.10 14.31 -3.58
N ILE A 828 20.98 14.15 -4.56
CA ILE A 828 22.41 14.41 -4.40
C ILE A 828 22.87 15.41 -5.44
N ASP A 829 23.59 16.44 -5.02
CA ASP A 829 24.19 17.48 -5.85
C ASP A 829 25.69 17.59 -5.55
N VAL A 830 26.53 17.32 -6.54
CA VAL A 830 27.99 17.31 -6.40
C VAL A 830 28.67 18.18 -7.44
N ILE A 831 29.79 18.79 -7.04
CA ILE A 831 30.78 19.43 -7.91
C ILE A 831 32.11 18.70 -7.72
N PHE A 832 32.52 17.97 -8.74
CA PHE A 832 33.84 17.39 -8.88
C PHE A 832 34.81 18.43 -9.46
N SER A 833 36.10 18.29 -9.12
CA SER A 833 37.19 19.01 -9.76
C SER A 833 38.43 18.14 -9.85
N PHE A 834 39.34 18.48 -10.75
CA PHE A 834 40.58 17.74 -10.97
C PHE A 834 41.72 18.71 -11.28
N SER A 835 42.95 18.29 -11.03
CA SER A 835 44.11 19.19 -11.08
C SER A 835 44.62 19.42 -12.51
N SER A 836 44.54 18.36 -13.33
CA SER A 836 44.97 18.40 -14.72
C SER A 836 44.05 17.57 -15.62
N LEU A 837 44.03 17.91 -16.91
CA LEU A 837 43.43 17.13 -18.00
C LEU A 837 44.45 16.20 -18.67
N ASP A 838 45.74 16.27 -18.30
CA ASP A 838 46.83 15.56 -18.99
C ASP A 838 46.68 14.04 -18.95
N LYS A 839 45.98 13.51 -17.94
CA LYS A 839 45.72 12.08 -17.82
C LYS A 839 44.49 11.61 -18.58
N ALA A 840 43.67 12.50 -19.15
CA ALA A 840 42.53 12.09 -19.97
C ALA A 840 43.01 11.17 -21.11
N GLU A 841 42.28 10.08 -21.33
CA GLU A 841 42.62 9.07 -22.34
C GLU A 841 42.21 9.55 -23.74
N TRP A 842 42.85 9.04 -24.79
CA TRP A 842 42.48 9.43 -26.16
C TRP A 842 41.12 8.84 -26.52
N TYR A 843 40.31 9.63 -27.23
CA TYR A 843 39.11 9.13 -27.88
C TYR A 843 39.51 8.19 -29.01
N GLU A 844 39.03 6.95 -28.97
CA GLU A 844 39.44 5.92 -29.92
C GLU A 844 38.77 6.12 -31.29
N GLU A 845 39.56 6.05 -32.37
CA GLU A 845 39.05 6.22 -33.73
C GLU A 845 38.05 5.12 -34.12
N GLU A 846 38.26 3.90 -33.62
CA GLU A 846 37.39 2.73 -33.84
C GLU A 846 35.95 2.92 -33.30
N TRP A 847 35.72 3.82 -32.34
CA TRP A 847 34.35 4.15 -31.90
C TRP A 847 33.54 4.87 -32.98
N GLY A 848 34.19 5.33 -34.07
CA GLY A 848 33.51 5.80 -35.27
C GLY A 848 32.63 4.73 -35.92
N GLU A 849 32.92 3.45 -35.71
CA GLU A 849 32.14 2.32 -36.22
C GLU A 849 30.85 2.06 -35.43
N PHE A 850 30.74 2.58 -34.19
CA PHE A 850 29.53 2.44 -33.42
C PHE A 850 28.36 3.21 -34.06
N PRO A 851 27.11 2.72 -33.90
CA PRO A 851 25.94 3.44 -34.37
C PRO A 851 25.89 4.84 -33.76
N GLN A 852 25.98 5.88 -34.60
CA GLN A 852 26.11 7.27 -34.15
C GLN A 852 24.99 7.71 -33.19
N HIS A 853 23.79 7.15 -33.33
CA HIS A 853 22.64 7.44 -32.47
C HIS A 853 22.76 6.87 -31.06
N ASP A 854 23.54 5.81 -30.86
CA ASP A 854 23.78 5.15 -29.57
C ASP A 854 25.26 5.20 -29.16
N LEU A 855 26.06 6.07 -29.80
CA LEU A 855 27.51 6.16 -29.63
C LEU A 855 27.93 6.27 -28.15
N GLY A 856 27.31 7.19 -27.40
CA GLY A 856 27.60 7.36 -25.97
C GLY A 856 27.28 6.10 -25.17
N LYS A 857 26.13 5.46 -25.44
CA LYS A 857 25.72 4.19 -24.84
C LYS A 857 26.72 3.06 -25.15
N SER A 858 27.14 2.92 -26.40
CA SER A 858 28.12 1.90 -26.82
C SER A 858 29.46 2.10 -26.11
N ILE A 859 29.95 3.34 -26.02
CA ILE A 859 31.19 3.65 -25.31
C ILE A 859 31.05 3.33 -23.81
N CYS A 860 29.94 3.71 -23.16
CA CYS A 860 29.69 3.36 -21.76
C CYS A 860 29.67 1.84 -21.54
N GLY A 861 29.15 1.06 -22.49
CA GLY A 861 29.15 -0.40 -22.43
C GLY A 861 30.54 -1.04 -22.50
N VAL A 862 31.49 -0.48 -23.27
CA VAL A 862 32.86 -1.01 -23.40
C VAL A 862 33.87 -0.34 -22.45
N ARG A 863 33.50 0.82 -21.89
CA ARG A 863 34.27 1.60 -20.91
C ARG A 863 33.42 1.85 -19.66
N GLY A 864 32.90 0.76 -19.07
CA GLY A 864 32.07 0.78 -17.86
C GLY A 864 32.80 1.24 -16.60
N ALA A 865 32.14 1.21 -15.45
CA ALA A 865 32.69 1.71 -14.18
C ALA A 865 33.91 0.93 -13.66
N THR A 866 34.02 -0.35 -14.02
CA THR A 866 35.12 -1.25 -13.60
C THR A 866 36.36 -1.14 -14.49
N VAL A 867 36.22 -0.60 -15.71
CA VAL A 867 37.37 -0.40 -16.62
C VAL A 867 38.13 0.82 -16.15
N GLN A 868 39.39 0.69 -15.78
CA GLN A 868 40.18 1.84 -15.36
C GLN A 868 40.40 2.78 -16.55
N GLY A 869 40.25 4.10 -16.34
CA GLY A 869 40.54 5.10 -17.35
C GLY A 869 41.56 6.14 -16.87
N GLY A 870 41.83 7.11 -17.74
CA GLY A 870 42.69 8.23 -17.45
C GLY A 870 42.09 9.23 -16.46
N LEU A 871 40.99 9.88 -16.87
CA LEU A 871 40.23 10.83 -16.08
C LEU A 871 38.75 10.41 -16.11
N GLY A 872 38.40 9.59 -15.13
CA GLY A 872 37.21 8.75 -15.16
C GLY A 872 37.54 7.26 -15.29
N PRO A 873 36.64 6.36 -14.87
CA PRO A 873 35.28 6.67 -14.41
C PRO A 873 35.29 7.19 -12.96
N PHE A 874 34.56 8.29 -12.72
CA PHE A 874 34.31 8.82 -11.37
C PHE A 874 32.89 9.35 -11.27
N GLY A 875 32.26 9.19 -10.11
CA GLY A 875 30.87 9.57 -9.91
C GLY A 875 30.25 8.87 -8.71
N PHE A 876 29.02 8.39 -8.85
CA PHE A 876 28.26 7.71 -7.82
C PHE A 876 28.13 6.20 -8.08
N LEU A 877 28.08 5.42 -7.00
CA LEU A 877 27.50 4.08 -6.99
C LEU A 877 26.18 4.19 -6.21
N THR A 878 25.07 4.30 -6.93
CA THR A 878 23.72 4.42 -6.38
C THR A 878 23.08 3.06 -6.18
N LEU A 879 22.07 2.96 -5.30
CA LEU A 879 21.32 1.73 -5.06
C LEU A 879 22.24 0.53 -4.83
N ALA A 880 23.28 0.74 -4.02
CA ALA A 880 24.37 -0.22 -3.83
C ALA A 880 24.13 -1.13 -2.62
N SER A 881 24.45 -2.42 -2.73
CA SER A 881 24.47 -3.34 -1.59
C SER A 881 25.71 -3.12 -0.74
N HIS A 882 25.67 -3.56 0.52
CA HIS A 882 26.75 -3.34 1.49
C HIS A 882 28.13 -3.82 1.00
N LYS A 883 28.23 -4.93 0.24
CA LYS A 883 29.50 -5.41 -0.30
C LYS A 883 29.66 -5.14 -1.80
N LEU A 884 28.85 -4.25 -2.37
CA LEU A 884 28.85 -3.88 -3.78
C LEU A 884 28.65 -5.09 -4.71
N GLU A 885 27.87 -6.09 -4.28
CA GLU A 885 27.40 -7.17 -5.15
C GLU A 885 26.41 -6.66 -6.19
N GLU A 886 25.60 -5.68 -5.81
CA GLU A 886 24.69 -4.94 -6.69
C GLU A 886 24.95 -3.44 -6.53
N TYR A 887 24.97 -2.70 -7.62
CA TYR A 887 25.04 -1.23 -7.61
C TYR A 887 24.75 -0.67 -9.00
N THR A 888 24.27 0.56 -9.05
CA THR A 888 24.04 1.30 -10.30
C THR A 888 25.01 2.48 -10.38
N PRO A 889 26.12 2.36 -11.13
CA PRO A 889 27.08 3.42 -11.30
C PRO A 889 26.59 4.53 -12.26
N VAL A 890 26.72 5.78 -11.81
CA VAL A 890 26.52 6.99 -12.62
C VAL A 890 27.83 7.79 -12.60
N PHE A 891 28.49 7.96 -13.74
CA PHE A 891 29.87 8.46 -13.75
C PHE A 891 30.23 9.25 -15.00
N PHE A 892 31.26 10.08 -14.86
CA PHE A 892 31.90 10.77 -15.97
C PHE A 892 33.14 10.04 -16.47
N ARG A 893 33.40 10.20 -17.77
CA ARG A 893 34.70 9.99 -18.41
C ARG A 893 35.07 11.18 -19.28
N ILE A 894 36.35 11.53 -19.29
CA ILE A 894 36.87 12.61 -20.13
C ILE A 894 37.91 12.06 -21.10
N PHE A 895 37.70 12.33 -22.38
CA PHE A 895 38.56 11.91 -23.48
C PHE A 895 39.23 13.11 -24.13
N LYS A 896 40.49 12.95 -24.52
CA LYS A 896 41.19 13.87 -25.41
C LYS A 896 40.76 13.64 -26.85
N ILE A 897 40.60 14.72 -27.58
CA ILE A 897 40.46 14.73 -29.04
C ILE A 897 41.51 15.67 -29.63
N ALA A 898 41.60 15.74 -30.96
CA ALA A 898 42.51 16.66 -31.64
C ALA A 898 42.37 18.13 -31.19
N ASP A 899 43.40 18.93 -31.44
CA ASP A 899 43.46 20.36 -31.12
C ASP A 899 43.34 20.70 -29.62
N ASN A 900 43.85 19.83 -28.73
CA ASN A 900 43.78 19.98 -27.28
C ASN A 900 42.33 20.13 -26.73
N LYS A 901 41.34 19.66 -27.48
CA LYS A 901 39.93 19.64 -27.04
C LYS A 901 39.61 18.34 -26.31
N HIS A 902 38.49 18.34 -25.60
CA HIS A 902 38.04 17.20 -24.82
C HIS A 902 36.57 16.87 -25.10
N LYS A 903 36.22 15.59 -24.94
CA LYS A 903 34.83 15.12 -24.89
C LYS A 903 34.54 14.62 -23.48
N VAL A 904 33.41 15.04 -22.92
CA VAL A 904 32.91 14.53 -21.63
C VAL A 904 31.75 13.61 -21.91
N LEU A 905 31.79 12.41 -21.33
CA LEU A 905 30.74 11.41 -21.42
C LEU A 905 30.16 11.19 -20.01
N LEU A 906 28.84 11.29 -19.88
CA LEU A 906 28.10 10.81 -18.71
C LEU A 906 27.56 9.42 -19.03
N CYS A 907 27.79 8.46 -18.13
CA CYS A 907 27.29 7.11 -18.20
C CYS A 907 26.36 6.82 -17.02
N SER A 908 25.30 6.05 -17.27
CA SER A 908 24.51 5.37 -16.24
C SER A 908 24.43 3.90 -16.65
N ASP A 909 25.06 3.02 -15.88
CA ASP A 909 25.25 1.64 -16.29
C ASP A 909 24.48 0.70 -15.38
N ALA A 910 23.37 0.13 -15.87
CA ALA A 910 22.54 -0.77 -15.07
C ALA A 910 23.07 -2.21 -15.05
N THR A 911 24.13 -2.54 -15.78
CA THR A 911 24.62 -3.93 -15.87
C THR A 911 24.90 -4.60 -14.52
N PRO A 912 25.46 -3.93 -13.48
CA PRO A 912 25.68 -4.53 -12.16
C PRO A 912 24.54 -4.24 -11.17
N SER A 913 23.40 -3.72 -11.62
CA SER A 913 22.35 -3.18 -10.74
C SER A 913 21.50 -4.23 -10.01
N SER A 914 21.46 -5.47 -10.51
CA SER A 914 20.65 -6.54 -9.94
C SER A 914 21.26 -7.91 -10.24
N LEU A 915 21.17 -8.83 -9.29
CA LEU A 915 21.51 -10.25 -9.45
C LEU A 915 20.49 -11.00 -10.31
N ASN A 916 19.31 -10.42 -10.56
CA ASN A 916 18.33 -11.01 -11.46
C ASN A 916 18.79 -10.87 -12.92
N GLU A 917 19.12 -11.99 -13.55
CA GLU A 917 19.57 -12.01 -14.95
C GLU A 917 18.46 -11.80 -15.98
N LYS A 918 17.18 -11.88 -15.56
CA LYS A 918 16.03 -11.73 -16.47
C LYS A 918 15.65 -10.29 -16.75
N GLU A 919 16.15 -9.35 -15.95
CA GLU A 919 15.88 -7.92 -16.08
C GLU A 919 16.63 -7.29 -17.25
N TYR A 920 16.03 -6.27 -17.86
CA TYR A 920 16.69 -5.42 -18.84
C TYR A 920 17.65 -4.47 -18.13
N LYS A 921 18.97 -4.71 -18.27
CA LYS A 921 20.02 -3.97 -17.56
C LYS A 921 20.99 -3.26 -18.54
N PRO A 922 20.53 -2.27 -19.31
CA PRO A 922 21.36 -1.60 -20.29
C PRO A 922 22.39 -0.65 -19.65
N SER A 923 23.48 -0.42 -20.35
CA SER A 923 24.27 0.80 -20.16
C SER A 923 23.67 1.93 -21.01
N PHE A 924 23.55 3.12 -20.43
CA PHE A 924 23.15 4.35 -21.10
C PHE A 924 24.31 5.35 -21.08
N GLY A 925 24.33 6.24 -22.07
CA GLY A 925 25.39 7.24 -22.18
C GLY A 925 25.02 8.43 -23.05
N GLY A 926 25.43 9.62 -22.61
CA GLY A 926 25.24 10.88 -23.32
C GLY A 926 26.46 11.79 -23.18
N PHE A 927 26.88 12.42 -24.27
CA PHE A 927 27.94 13.42 -24.21
C PHE A 927 27.44 14.69 -23.52
N VAL A 928 28.35 15.37 -22.81
CA VAL A 928 28.06 16.60 -22.06
C VAL A 928 28.81 17.75 -22.72
N ASP A 929 28.05 18.73 -23.23
CA ASP A 929 28.61 19.94 -23.85
C ASP A 929 29.07 20.95 -22.78
N VAL A 930 30.31 20.84 -22.34
CA VAL A 930 30.86 21.62 -21.22
C VAL A 930 32.27 22.12 -21.51
N ASP A 931 32.55 23.33 -21.04
CA ASP A 931 33.88 23.91 -21.03
C ASP A 931 34.64 23.46 -19.76
N LEU A 932 35.76 22.76 -19.96
CA LEU A 932 36.61 22.23 -18.89
C LEU A 932 37.70 23.22 -18.44
N THR A 933 37.65 24.50 -18.82
CA THR A 933 38.62 25.52 -18.41
C THR A 933 38.75 25.63 -16.89
N GLU A 934 37.63 25.55 -16.15
CA GLU A 934 37.65 25.53 -14.69
C GLU A 934 38.02 24.18 -14.07
N LYS A 935 38.15 23.13 -14.89
CA LYS A 935 38.44 21.74 -14.47
C LYS A 935 37.45 21.23 -13.41
N LYS A 936 36.17 21.54 -13.62
CA LYS A 936 35.06 21.14 -12.75
C LYS A 936 33.96 20.47 -13.57
N LEU A 937 33.23 19.58 -12.91
CA LEU A 937 31.99 18.98 -13.41
C LEU A 937 30.99 18.83 -12.27
N SER A 938 29.73 19.05 -12.57
CA SER A 938 28.59 19.01 -11.68
C SER A 938 27.64 17.91 -12.11
N LEU A 939 27.11 17.20 -11.12
CA LEU A 939 26.16 16.12 -11.30
C LEU A 939 25.13 16.20 -10.20
N ARG A 940 23.86 16.16 -10.58
CA ARG A 940 22.76 15.93 -9.66
C ARG A 940 22.12 14.59 -9.96
N SER A 941 21.85 13.77 -8.95
CA SER A 941 21.14 12.50 -9.11
C SER A 941 20.00 12.42 -8.10
N LEU A 942 18.79 12.16 -8.59
CA LEU A 942 17.62 11.78 -7.81
C LEU A 942 17.56 10.26 -7.77
N ILE A 943 17.44 9.69 -6.58
CA ILE A 943 17.34 8.24 -6.34
C ILE A 943 16.00 7.99 -5.67
N ASP A 944 15.21 7.08 -6.22
CA ASP A 944 13.90 6.73 -5.67
C ASP A 944 13.58 5.25 -5.93
N HIS A 945 14.02 4.38 -5.02
CA HIS A 945 13.87 2.93 -5.02
C HIS A 945 14.32 2.24 -6.31
N SER A 946 13.50 2.26 -7.37
CA SER A 946 13.73 1.58 -8.65
C SER A 946 14.09 2.53 -9.80
N VAL A 947 14.28 3.82 -9.52
CA VAL A 947 14.66 4.81 -10.53
C VAL A 947 15.81 5.70 -10.06
N VAL A 948 16.70 6.02 -10.99
CA VAL A 948 17.75 7.01 -10.83
C VAL A 948 17.69 8.01 -11.98
N GLU A 949 17.43 9.29 -11.68
CA GLU A 949 17.43 10.38 -12.66
C GLU A 949 18.66 11.27 -12.45
N SER A 950 19.56 11.31 -13.43
CA SER A 950 20.85 12.01 -13.32
C SER A 950 20.97 13.16 -14.30
N PHE A 951 21.46 14.31 -13.85
CA PHE A 951 21.53 15.59 -14.56
C PHE A 951 22.95 16.15 -14.47
N ALA A 952 23.70 16.09 -15.56
CA ALA A 952 25.04 16.69 -15.64
C ALA A 952 24.98 18.16 -16.06
N GLU A 953 25.87 18.97 -15.50
CA GLU A 953 26.13 20.35 -15.93
C GLU A 953 24.86 21.22 -16.00
N GLY A 954 24.10 21.24 -14.91
CA GLY A 954 22.84 21.99 -14.84
C GLY A 954 21.73 21.43 -15.74
N GLY A 955 21.84 20.16 -16.14
CA GLY A 955 20.83 19.49 -16.95
C GLY A 955 21.05 19.58 -18.45
N LYS A 956 22.29 19.82 -18.89
CA LYS A 956 22.68 19.72 -20.30
C LYS A 956 22.53 18.30 -20.84
N THR A 957 22.80 17.32 -20.00
CA THR A 957 22.63 15.90 -20.31
C THR A 957 21.90 15.24 -19.15
N ALA A 958 20.77 14.62 -19.44
CA ALA A 958 19.98 13.86 -18.48
C ALA A 958 19.97 12.37 -18.85
N ILE A 959 20.06 11.49 -17.85
CA ILE A 959 19.97 10.04 -18.02
C ILE A 959 19.10 9.47 -16.90
N THR A 960 18.05 8.76 -17.28
CA THR A 960 17.17 8.01 -16.38
C THR A 960 17.46 6.52 -16.48
N SER A 961 17.52 5.81 -15.36
CA SER A 961 17.68 4.36 -15.34
C SER A 961 16.66 3.72 -14.42
N ARG A 962 16.05 2.62 -14.89
CA ARG A 962 15.19 1.75 -14.07
C ARG A 962 15.96 0.51 -13.67
N VAL A 963 15.99 0.22 -12.37
CA VAL A 963 16.78 -0.88 -11.80
C VAL A 963 16.03 -1.54 -10.64
N TYR A 964 16.21 -2.84 -10.44
CA TYR A 964 15.50 -3.59 -9.39
C TYR A 964 16.48 -4.50 -8.62
N PRO A 965 17.37 -3.91 -7.79
CA PRO A 965 18.28 -4.69 -6.96
C PRO A 965 17.54 -5.65 -6.04
N THR A 966 18.13 -6.81 -5.77
CA THR A 966 17.56 -7.86 -4.92
C THR A 966 18.09 -7.80 -3.48
N LEU A 967 19.30 -7.28 -3.29
CA LEU A 967 20.00 -7.09 -2.02
C LEU A 967 19.94 -5.64 -1.55
N ALA A 968 20.19 -4.70 -2.47
CA ALA A 968 20.16 -3.27 -2.19
C ALA A 968 18.73 -2.74 -2.17
N VAL A 969 17.95 -3.19 -1.18
CA VAL A 969 16.57 -2.76 -0.96
C VAL A 969 16.43 -2.12 0.41
N SER A 970 15.59 -1.11 0.52
CA SER A 970 15.20 -0.54 1.82
C SER A 970 16.40 0.08 2.56
N LYS A 971 16.52 -0.17 3.86
CA LYS A 971 17.65 0.19 4.72
C LYS A 971 19.00 -0.46 4.35
N ASN A 972 19.03 -1.42 3.43
CA ASN A 972 20.27 -2.06 2.97
C ASN A 972 20.86 -1.37 1.73
N VAL A 973 20.25 -0.26 1.29
CA VAL A 973 20.79 0.57 0.23
C VAL A 973 21.87 1.48 0.78
N HIS A 974 22.98 1.52 0.07
CA HIS A 974 24.09 2.41 0.31
C HIS A 974 24.31 3.32 -0.90
N LEU A 975 24.89 4.48 -0.65
CA LEU A 975 25.31 5.43 -1.68
C LEU A 975 26.81 5.67 -1.52
N HIS A 976 27.54 5.62 -2.62
CA HIS A 976 28.98 5.88 -2.60
C HIS A 976 29.38 6.90 -3.67
N VAL A 977 30.44 7.64 -3.40
CA VAL A 977 31.25 8.32 -4.41
C VAL A 977 32.46 7.47 -4.72
N PHE A 978 32.84 7.34 -5.98
CA PHE A 978 34.01 6.55 -6.38
C PHE A 978 34.87 7.26 -7.41
N ASN A 979 36.13 6.85 -7.50
CA ASN A 979 37.03 7.19 -8.59
C ASN A 979 37.89 5.98 -8.98
N ASN A 980 37.74 5.50 -10.21
CA ASN A 980 38.60 4.47 -10.80
C ASN A 980 39.47 5.02 -11.95
N GLY A 981 39.65 6.34 -12.02
CA GLY A 981 40.58 7.02 -12.93
C GLY A 981 41.98 7.21 -12.34
N LEU A 982 42.98 7.41 -13.20
CA LEU A 982 44.36 7.73 -12.80
C LEU A 982 44.51 9.16 -12.22
N GLU A 983 43.64 10.08 -12.61
CA GLU A 983 43.60 11.42 -12.02
C GLU A 983 42.82 11.41 -10.69
N THR A 984 43.38 12.06 -9.66
CA THR A 984 42.67 12.23 -8.38
C THR A 984 41.56 13.25 -8.56
N ILE A 985 40.35 12.87 -8.17
CA ILE A 985 39.19 13.77 -8.21
C ILE A 985 39.01 14.39 -6.84
N THR A 986 38.68 15.68 -6.79
CA THR A 986 38.32 16.38 -5.56
C THR A 986 36.83 16.71 -5.59
N ILE A 987 36.08 16.19 -4.63
CA ILE A 987 34.72 16.63 -4.32
C ILE A 987 34.83 18.05 -3.74
N LYS A 988 34.62 19.08 -4.57
CA LYS A 988 34.65 20.47 -4.10
C LYS A 988 33.49 20.76 -3.16
N ARG A 989 32.31 20.25 -3.53
CA ARG A 989 31.08 20.34 -2.74
C ARG A 989 30.22 19.14 -3.09
N LEU A 990 29.71 18.43 -2.09
CA LEU A 990 28.64 17.48 -2.23
C LEU A 990 27.58 17.80 -1.18
N ASN A 991 26.33 17.86 -1.59
CA ASN A 991 25.18 17.86 -0.71
C ASN A 991 24.34 16.63 -1.06
N ALA A 992 24.03 15.81 -0.07
CA ALA A 992 23.06 14.73 -0.20
C ALA A 992 21.92 15.00 0.79
N TRP A 993 20.69 14.89 0.32
CA TRP A 993 19.50 15.01 1.15
C TRP A 993 18.74 13.70 1.12
N SER A 994 18.33 13.23 2.30
CA SER A 994 17.22 12.29 2.38
C SER A 994 15.96 13.01 1.89
N MET A 995 15.10 12.30 1.18
CA MET A 995 13.87 12.85 0.63
C MET A 995 12.67 12.25 1.35
N ASN A 996 11.76 13.07 1.83
CA ASN A 996 10.46 12.63 2.32
C ASN A 996 9.62 12.07 1.17
N THR A 997 8.73 11.13 1.48
CA THR A 997 7.78 10.60 0.51
C THR A 997 6.72 11.64 0.20
N ALA A 998 6.45 11.86 -1.09
CA ALA A 998 5.35 12.72 -1.52
C ALA A 998 4.01 12.05 -1.24
N TYR A 999 2.97 12.84 -1.00
CA TYR A 999 1.60 12.33 -0.97
C TYR A 999 1.18 12.01 -2.41
N MET A 1000 1.14 10.72 -2.75
CA MET A 1000 0.74 10.23 -4.06
C MET A 1000 -0.31 9.13 -3.88
N ASN A 1001 -1.56 9.46 -4.22
CA ASN A 1001 -2.72 8.58 -4.20
C ASN A 1001 -2.96 7.87 -2.86
#